data_AF-A0A2T0Q0T5-F1
#
_entry.id   AF-A0A2T0Q0T5-F1
#
_cell.length_a   1.000
_cell.length_b   1.000
_cell.length_c   1.000
_cell.angle_alpha   90.00
_cell.angle_beta   90.00
_cell.angle_gamma   90.00
#
_symmetry.space_group_name_H-M   'P 1'
#
loop_
_entity.id
_entity.type
_entity.pdbx_description
1 polymer ?
#
loop_
_entity_poly.entity_id
_entity_poly.type
_entity_poly.pdbx_seq_one_letter_code
_entity_poly.pdbx_strand_id
1 'polypeptide(L)'
;MDIWRWVARQVAPLRAAGHNRLAVALVQAPELAARGQTQRIEGLLAPASESAETAVLPWAGAYLRFWALRSRVGNRQHGAIALADINTMHTEVRTGEGPMCPEIVCPAELVLLALSNMDGPGHVVERSAQVSQQIDQLSPDWPSFAALSQGYAEILIDDDRPEEAITYLDRQAGRVRAAGEQTGPYYGLAYVRALRQLDRHDDALRALDHLEETTLGALPARMPGRDDVQRRVRFERARLLAWQARTGSVPVETAMEALPGVSEAEAHPDLRAAWAEAVENLVELGRVRNNWQLGAVLTGWSRYCERVGAHRRALEMSLIAARLAARRGARWVGGAARARAERALRRVRRADDLAADLAEARADAAALAPVELPVPPEQLLAHLNERPGAAPAADDPAAAAADVETRADLVVAALAVREDDLSLLAALGQLGGALRQPDAAAEAQWPRVAADPSDERAGLVLLDSLHRAEDAAGMARLARATETANPKIRHWALARAALLAGDLGACARECARLVELDPAGLGARRLGADVAARLADWPTAQRLRSEVLMLSPEPRPADRWALVVAATAARDWTTVRALAGQLGLEVPPGTGPIDQRGHAVRIRFTDEDGSPRQAYGRRTGPATARIVQVLPNGAACNVNDVVVFDPTPLEPPPPDEEARRRYAPLYRHVTTLETGGYWTYSYKGVWPGKDIWTQARARLAKAGYPTWDTATGESTGPRARTAVSPDGERLPVLAGRVAVPTDGDPAALDRLLHELTDPWPHPLTWLDLAREIGADLTAHEQAVLGYGL
;
A
#
# COMPACT_ATOMS: atom_id res chain seq x y z
N MET A 1 14.39 -21.26 -19.86
CA MET A 1 13.25 -21.66 -18.99
C MET A 1 12.74 -20.46 -18.18
N ASP A 2 11.53 -19.98 -18.47
CA ASP A 2 10.86 -18.91 -17.71
C ASP A 2 10.47 -19.33 -16.26
N ILE A 3 10.46 -18.37 -15.32
CA ILE A 3 10.10 -18.54 -13.90
C ILE A 3 8.77 -19.28 -13.74
N TRP A 4 7.77 -18.94 -14.57
CA TRP A 4 6.44 -19.54 -14.51
C TRP A 4 6.45 -21.03 -14.84
N ARG A 5 7.28 -21.43 -15.82
CA ARG A 5 7.43 -22.84 -16.20
C ARG A 5 8.10 -23.63 -15.11
N TRP A 6 9.05 -23.04 -14.39
CA TRP A 6 9.66 -23.70 -13.24
C TRP A 6 8.68 -23.81 -12.06
N VAL A 7 7.99 -22.72 -11.69
CA VAL A 7 6.99 -22.72 -10.62
C VAL A 7 5.94 -23.80 -10.89
N ALA A 8 5.43 -23.89 -12.12
CA ALA A 8 4.45 -24.91 -12.51
C ALA A 8 4.95 -26.35 -12.27
N ARG A 9 6.24 -26.64 -12.46
CA ARG A 9 6.83 -27.96 -12.18
C ARG A 9 6.90 -28.28 -10.68
N GLN A 10 7.08 -27.27 -9.83
CA GLN A 10 7.12 -27.45 -8.37
C GLN A 10 5.73 -27.60 -7.74
N VAL A 11 4.71 -26.98 -8.35
CA VAL A 11 3.35 -26.92 -7.80
C VAL A 11 2.63 -28.27 -7.77
N ALA A 12 2.74 -29.07 -8.83
CA ALA A 12 2.01 -30.34 -8.91
C ALA A 12 2.43 -31.36 -7.83
N PRO A 13 3.74 -31.60 -7.58
CA PRO A 13 4.18 -32.46 -6.47
C PRO A 13 3.74 -31.95 -5.10
N LEU A 14 3.81 -30.63 -4.86
CA LEU A 14 3.40 -30.03 -3.59
C LEU A 14 1.92 -30.24 -3.27
N ARG A 15 1.06 -30.07 -4.28
CA ARG A 15 -0.38 -30.32 -4.13
C ARG A 15 -0.67 -31.78 -3.86
N ALA A 16 0.01 -32.70 -4.56
CA ALA A 16 -0.13 -34.13 -4.33
C ALA A 16 0.28 -34.54 -2.90
N ALA A 17 1.26 -33.84 -2.31
CA ALA A 17 1.72 -34.05 -0.94
C ALA A 17 0.88 -33.28 0.13
N GLY A 18 -0.22 -32.63 -0.25
CA GLY A 18 -1.10 -31.90 0.68
C GLY A 18 -0.63 -30.48 1.06
N HIS A 19 0.50 -30.01 0.52
CA HIS A 19 1.05 -28.68 0.80
C HIS A 19 0.42 -27.58 -0.08
N ASN A 20 -0.90 -27.49 -0.08
CA ASN A 20 -1.66 -26.58 -0.94
C ASN A 20 -1.35 -25.09 -0.69
N ARG A 21 -1.18 -24.70 0.58
CA ARG A 21 -0.84 -23.32 0.97
C ARG A 21 0.51 -22.89 0.40
N LEU A 22 1.52 -23.74 0.54
CA LEU A 22 2.85 -23.50 -0.02
C LEU A 22 2.81 -23.42 -1.55
N ALA A 23 2.08 -24.33 -2.20
CA ALA A 23 1.92 -24.32 -3.66
C ALA A 23 1.29 -23.02 -4.17
N VAL A 24 0.30 -22.46 -3.45
CA VAL A 24 -0.28 -21.16 -3.77
C VAL A 24 0.72 -20.04 -3.55
N ALA A 25 1.45 -20.04 -2.44
CA ALA A 25 2.44 -19.01 -2.13
C ALA A 25 3.57 -18.95 -3.17
N LEU A 26 4.07 -20.10 -3.63
CA LEU A 26 5.09 -20.16 -4.68
C LEU A 26 4.64 -19.57 -6.03
N VAL A 27 3.35 -19.71 -6.37
CA VAL A 27 2.77 -19.09 -7.56
C VAL A 27 2.57 -17.60 -7.36
N GLN A 28 1.99 -17.21 -6.22
CA GLN A 28 1.57 -15.83 -5.99
C GLN A 28 2.72 -14.88 -5.70
N ALA A 29 3.79 -15.31 -5.02
CA ALA A 29 4.89 -14.43 -4.63
C ALA A 29 5.51 -13.66 -5.81
N PRO A 30 5.94 -14.29 -6.92
CA PRO A 30 6.43 -13.57 -8.09
C PRO A 30 5.36 -12.69 -8.75
N GLU A 31 4.09 -13.11 -8.79
CA GLU A 31 3.00 -12.31 -9.38
C GLU A 31 2.73 -11.03 -8.60
N LEU A 32 2.69 -11.16 -7.28
CA LEU A 32 2.49 -10.04 -6.36
C LEU A 32 3.70 -9.11 -6.39
N ALA A 33 4.92 -9.66 -6.49
CA ALA A 33 6.14 -8.87 -6.63
C ALA A 33 6.14 -8.08 -7.94
N ALA A 34 5.76 -8.71 -9.06
CA ALA A 34 5.63 -8.03 -10.36
C ALA A 34 4.55 -6.93 -10.35
N ARG A 35 3.58 -6.97 -9.41
CA ARG A 35 2.54 -5.96 -9.24
C ARG A 35 2.83 -4.96 -8.11
N GLY A 36 3.99 -5.05 -7.45
CA GLY A 36 4.33 -4.19 -6.31
C GLY A 36 3.49 -4.39 -5.06
N GLN A 37 2.80 -5.53 -4.91
CA GLN A 37 1.90 -5.81 -3.79
C GLN A 37 2.67 -6.33 -2.56
N THR A 38 3.66 -5.55 -2.09
CA THR A 38 4.60 -5.95 -1.03
C THR A 38 3.92 -6.43 0.24
N GLN A 39 2.89 -5.71 0.71
CA GLN A 39 2.14 -6.08 1.92
C GLN A 39 1.47 -7.45 1.80
N ARG A 40 1.00 -7.81 0.59
CA ARG A 40 0.39 -9.13 0.35
C ARG A 40 1.42 -10.23 0.35
N ILE A 41 2.62 -9.97 -0.18
CA ILE A 41 3.72 -10.94 -0.10
C ILE A 41 4.10 -11.16 1.35
N GLU A 42 4.21 -10.08 2.14
CA GLU A 42 4.54 -10.15 3.57
C GLU A 42 3.50 -10.94 4.37
N GLY A 43 2.20 -10.78 4.07
CA GLY A 43 1.13 -11.59 4.66
C GLY A 43 1.22 -13.08 4.30
N LEU A 44 1.77 -13.42 3.14
CA LEU A 44 2.00 -14.82 2.75
C LEU A 44 3.23 -15.44 3.43
N LEU A 45 4.21 -14.65 3.90
CA LEU A 45 5.50 -15.17 4.35
C LEU A 45 5.37 -16.11 5.56
N ALA A 46 4.76 -15.65 6.65
CA ALA A 46 4.66 -16.43 7.89
C ALA A 46 3.96 -17.79 7.70
N PRO A 47 2.73 -17.86 7.15
CA PRO A 47 2.04 -19.14 6.97
C PRO A 47 2.73 -20.04 5.94
N ALA A 48 3.38 -19.47 4.92
CA ALA A 48 4.08 -20.26 3.92
C ALA A 48 5.43 -20.79 4.42
N SER A 49 6.13 -20.06 5.29
CA SER A 49 7.34 -20.52 5.97
C SER A 49 7.06 -21.73 6.85
N GLU A 50 6.01 -21.69 7.68
CA GLU A 50 5.58 -22.84 8.49
C GLU A 50 5.24 -24.08 7.62
N SER A 51 4.53 -23.86 6.51
CA SER A 51 4.23 -24.92 5.56
C SER A 51 5.47 -25.46 4.83
N ALA A 52 6.50 -24.63 4.61
CA ALA A 52 7.75 -25.03 3.96
C ALA A 52 8.63 -25.89 4.89
N GLU A 53 8.67 -25.56 6.18
CA GLU A 53 9.33 -26.38 7.20
C GLU A 53 8.68 -27.77 7.28
N THR A 54 7.34 -27.81 7.31
CA THR A 54 6.57 -29.06 7.31
C THR A 54 6.82 -29.90 6.06
N ALA A 55 6.96 -29.26 4.89
CA ALA A 55 7.26 -29.93 3.63
C ALA A 55 8.72 -30.38 3.49
N VAL A 56 9.60 -30.02 4.44
CA VAL A 56 11.05 -30.24 4.37
C VAL A 56 11.61 -29.71 3.05
N LEU A 57 11.19 -28.50 2.67
CA LEU A 57 11.68 -27.78 1.50
C LEU A 57 12.39 -26.50 1.93
N PRO A 58 13.65 -26.61 2.38
CA PRO A 58 14.39 -25.46 2.92
C PRO A 58 14.40 -24.27 1.93
N TRP A 59 14.50 -24.54 0.63
CA TRP A 59 14.65 -23.50 -0.40
C TRP A 59 13.39 -22.64 -0.58
N ALA A 60 12.22 -23.14 -0.19
CA ALA A 60 10.96 -22.44 -0.41
C ALA A 60 10.85 -21.19 0.48
N GLY A 61 11.38 -21.24 1.71
CA GLY A 61 11.49 -20.06 2.58
C GLY A 61 12.38 -18.98 1.97
N ALA A 62 13.56 -19.36 1.45
CA ALA A 62 14.47 -18.43 0.78
C ALA A 62 13.83 -17.81 -0.48
N TYR A 63 13.13 -18.61 -1.29
CA TYR A 63 12.40 -18.15 -2.47
C TYR A 63 11.33 -17.10 -2.14
N LEU A 64 10.52 -17.34 -1.10
CA LEU A 64 9.46 -16.40 -0.71
C LEU A 64 10.04 -15.10 -0.15
N ARG A 65 11.07 -15.18 0.70
CA ARG A 65 11.79 -14.00 1.21
C ARG A 65 12.43 -13.21 0.06
N PHE A 66 12.97 -13.89 -0.96
CA PHE A 66 13.56 -13.23 -2.12
C PHE A 66 12.53 -12.34 -2.82
N TRP A 67 11.32 -12.84 -3.10
CA TRP A 67 10.29 -12.04 -3.77
C TRP A 67 9.76 -10.89 -2.92
N ALA A 68 9.69 -11.07 -1.59
CA ALA A 68 9.37 -9.99 -0.67
C ALA A 68 10.42 -8.87 -0.76
N LEU A 69 11.70 -9.23 -0.66
CA LEU A 69 12.80 -8.27 -0.80
C LEU A 69 12.85 -7.66 -2.20
N ARG A 70 12.64 -8.43 -3.26
CA ARG A 70 12.60 -7.98 -4.65
C ARG A 70 11.53 -6.92 -4.88
N SER A 71 10.35 -7.09 -4.26
CA SER A 71 9.30 -6.09 -4.32
C SER A 71 9.66 -4.82 -3.53
N ARG A 72 10.35 -4.96 -2.39
CA ARG A 72 10.81 -3.83 -1.57
C ARG A 72 11.87 -3.00 -2.32
N VAL A 73 12.91 -3.64 -2.87
CA VAL A 73 13.99 -2.91 -3.57
C VAL A 73 13.57 -2.45 -4.96
N GLY A 74 12.76 -3.22 -5.69
CA GLY A 74 12.32 -2.86 -7.04
C GLY A 74 11.22 -1.81 -7.03
N ASN A 75 10.03 -2.17 -6.53
CA ASN A 75 8.83 -1.33 -6.65
C ASN A 75 8.74 -0.25 -5.57
N ARG A 76 9.28 -0.53 -4.38
CA ARG A 76 9.27 0.41 -3.25
C ARG A 76 10.57 1.21 -3.14
N GLN A 77 11.56 0.93 -4.00
CA GLN A 77 12.88 1.57 -3.99
C GLN A 77 13.57 1.58 -2.64
N HIS A 78 13.45 0.52 -1.85
CA HIS A 78 14.25 0.40 -0.63
C HIS A 78 15.73 0.32 -1.01
N GLY A 79 16.53 1.22 -0.46
CA GLY A 79 17.99 1.25 -0.59
C GLY A 79 18.63 0.75 0.70
N ALA A 80 19.25 1.66 1.45
CA ALA A 80 20.01 1.32 2.66
C ALA A 80 19.22 0.51 3.70
N ILE A 81 17.92 0.75 3.84
CA ILE A 81 17.09 0.04 4.85
C ILE A 81 16.92 -1.45 4.56
N ALA A 82 17.11 -1.89 3.31
CA ALA A 82 16.98 -3.29 2.93
C ALA A 82 18.31 -4.05 2.96
N LEU A 83 19.46 -3.36 3.09
CA LEU A 83 20.77 -3.98 2.98
C LEU A 83 21.03 -5.04 4.04
N ALA A 84 20.56 -4.83 5.28
CA ALA A 84 20.75 -5.81 6.35
C ALA A 84 20.09 -7.16 6.00
N ASP A 85 18.80 -7.13 5.66
CA ASP A 85 18.04 -8.33 5.26
C ASP A 85 18.64 -9.00 4.01
N ILE A 86 19.09 -8.19 3.04
CA ILE A 86 19.71 -8.69 1.80
C ILE A 86 21.05 -9.36 2.09
N ASN A 87 21.90 -8.76 2.92
CA ASN A 87 23.20 -9.31 3.29
C ASN A 87 23.05 -10.61 4.09
N THR A 88 22.06 -10.69 4.98
CA THR A 88 21.71 -11.94 5.67
C THR A 88 21.38 -13.03 4.66
N MET A 89 20.45 -12.79 3.73
CA MET A 89 20.10 -13.76 2.69
C MET A 89 21.30 -14.12 1.79
N HIS A 90 22.10 -13.12 1.41
CA HIS A 90 23.26 -13.32 0.55
C HIS A 90 24.35 -14.18 1.21
N THR A 91 24.59 -13.96 2.51
CA THR A 91 25.54 -14.73 3.31
C THR A 91 25.06 -16.17 3.47
N GLU A 92 23.79 -16.37 3.82
CA GLU A 92 23.17 -17.71 3.96
C GLU A 92 23.35 -18.56 2.69
N VAL A 93 23.17 -17.96 1.51
CA VAL A 93 23.33 -18.65 0.23
C VAL A 93 24.81 -18.94 -0.08
N ARG A 94 25.74 -18.09 0.35
CA ARG A 94 27.18 -18.25 0.08
C ARG A 94 27.89 -19.26 0.99
N THR A 95 27.53 -19.35 2.27
CA THR A 95 28.23 -20.24 3.21
C THR A 95 27.80 -21.70 3.09
N GLY A 96 26.77 -22.00 2.27
CA GLY A 96 26.19 -23.34 2.17
C GLY A 96 25.45 -23.79 3.43
N GLU A 97 25.36 -22.92 4.44
CA GLU A 97 24.57 -23.13 5.66
C GLU A 97 23.09 -22.80 5.46
N GLY A 98 22.76 -22.12 4.35
CA GLY A 98 21.40 -21.81 3.94
C GLY A 98 20.81 -22.79 2.92
N PRO A 99 19.48 -22.77 2.74
CA PRO A 99 18.82 -23.55 1.72
C PRO A 99 19.35 -23.28 0.30
N MET A 100 19.79 -24.33 -0.40
CA MET A 100 20.25 -24.24 -1.80
C MET A 100 19.21 -23.53 -2.65
N CYS A 101 19.56 -22.33 -3.14
CA CYS A 101 18.71 -21.55 -4.00
C CYS A 101 18.56 -22.29 -5.34
N PRO A 102 17.34 -22.50 -5.87
CA PRO A 102 17.21 -22.86 -7.28
C PRO A 102 17.88 -21.74 -8.08
N GLU A 103 18.64 -22.05 -9.15
CA GLU A 103 19.41 -21.12 -10.02
C GLU A 103 18.54 -20.05 -10.75
N ILE A 104 17.34 -19.80 -10.23
CA ILE A 104 16.22 -19.01 -10.74
C ILE A 104 16.14 -17.65 -10.09
N VAL A 105 16.44 -17.58 -8.78
CA VAL A 105 16.50 -16.32 -8.03
C VAL A 105 17.93 -16.12 -7.56
N CYS A 106 18.44 -14.90 -7.70
CA CYS A 106 19.83 -14.60 -7.38
C CYS A 106 19.87 -13.44 -6.38
N PRO A 107 20.25 -13.67 -5.10
CA PRO A 107 20.36 -12.59 -4.11
C PRO A 107 21.31 -11.47 -4.53
N ALA A 108 22.26 -11.74 -5.44
CA ALA A 108 23.11 -10.72 -6.06
C ALA A 108 22.27 -9.63 -6.75
N GLU A 109 21.15 -9.98 -7.41
CA GLU A 109 20.23 -9.00 -8.01
C GLU A 109 19.72 -7.99 -6.97
N LEU A 110 19.37 -8.46 -5.77
CA LEU A 110 18.87 -7.60 -4.70
C LEU A 110 19.95 -6.62 -4.21
N VAL A 111 21.20 -7.08 -4.11
CA VAL A 111 22.35 -6.24 -3.76
C VAL A 111 22.53 -5.13 -4.81
N LEU A 112 22.49 -5.49 -6.11
CA LEU A 112 22.64 -4.52 -7.20
C LEU A 112 21.55 -3.46 -7.18
N LEU A 113 20.29 -3.86 -6.98
CA LEU A 113 19.15 -2.95 -6.90
C LEU A 113 19.24 -2.04 -5.67
N ALA A 114 19.56 -2.58 -4.49
CA ALA A 114 19.67 -1.78 -3.27
C ALA A 114 20.80 -0.73 -3.36
N LEU A 115 21.97 -1.13 -3.88
CA LEU A 115 23.09 -0.20 -4.09
C LEU A 115 22.76 0.84 -5.18
N SER A 116 22.03 0.45 -6.24
CA SER A 116 21.54 1.38 -7.26
C SER A 116 20.59 2.42 -6.68
N ASN A 117 19.64 2.01 -5.84
CA ASN A 117 18.70 2.89 -5.17
C ASN A 117 19.39 3.88 -4.21
N MET A 118 20.43 3.44 -3.51
CA MET A 118 21.23 4.30 -2.62
C MET A 118 21.97 5.36 -3.42
N ASP A 119 22.89 4.91 -4.27
CA ASP A 119 23.77 5.73 -5.08
C ASP A 119 24.44 4.88 -6.17
N GLY A 120 23.69 4.57 -7.25
CA GLY A 120 24.19 3.76 -8.37
C GLY A 120 25.60 4.10 -8.86
N PRO A 121 25.88 5.38 -9.23
CA PRO A 121 27.20 5.85 -9.64
C PRO A 121 28.29 5.72 -8.56
N GLY A 122 27.94 5.91 -7.28
CA GLY A 122 28.90 5.78 -6.18
C GLY A 122 29.25 4.34 -5.79
N HIS A 123 28.52 3.37 -6.32
CA HIS A 123 28.66 1.94 -6.01
C HIS A 123 29.02 1.08 -7.24
N VAL A 124 29.50 1.69 -8.32
CA VAL A 124 29.90 0.98 -9.56
C VAL A 124 30.89 -0.15 -9.28
N VAL A 125 31.88 0.07 -8.41
CA VAL A 125 32.92 -0.91 -8.08
C VAL A 125 32.32 -2.12 -7.35
N GLU A 126 31.57 -1.89 -6.27
CA GLU A 126 30.95 -2.98 -5.52
C GLU A 126 29.93 -3.75 -6.36
N ARG A 127 29.13 -3.04 -7.17
CA ARG A 127 28.15 -3.65 -8.06
C ARG A 127 28.82 -4.47 -9.17
N SER A 128 29.91 -3.97 -9.76
CA SER A 128 30.67 -4.70 -10.79
C SER A 128 31.25 -6.00 -10.24
N ALA A 129 31.90 -5.93 -9.07
CA ALA A 129 32.44 -7.10 -8.40
C ALA A 129 31.36 -8.16 -8.12
N GLN A 130 30.16 -7.72 -7.73
CA GLN A 130 29.03 -8.61 -7.46
C GLN A 130 28.51 -9.31 -8.71
N VAL A 131 28.40 -8.60 -9.86
CA VAL A 131 27.97 -9.22 -11.13
C VAL A 131 29.02 -10.17 -11.68
N SER A 132 30.29 -9.74 -11.75
CA SER A 132 31.37 -10.51 -12.39
C SER A 132 31.60 -11.86 -11.71
N GLN A 133 31.30 -11.97 -10.41
CA GLN A 133 31.39 -13.26 -9.69
C GLN A 133 30.31 -14.27 -10.06
N GLN A 134 29.23 -13.87 -10.74
CA GLN A 134 28.01 -14.68 -10.88
C GLN A 134 27.58 -14.89 -12.34
N ILE A 135 27.69 -13.86 -13.19
CA ILE A 135 27.06 -13.89 -14.52
C ILE A 135 27.64 -14.93 -15.47
N ASP A 136 28.94 -15.23 -15.35
CA ASP A 136 29.63 -16.21 -16.21
C ASP A 136 29.24 -17.66 -15.86
N GLN A 137 28.66 -17.88 -14.68
CA GLN A 137 28.22 -19.20 -14.21
C GLN A 137 26.74 -19.47 -14.56
N LEU A 138 25.99 -18.46 -15.01
CA LEU A 138 24.58 -18.58 -15.34
C LEU A 138 24.37 -18.89 -16.82
N SER A 139 23.47 -19.83 -17.10
CA SER A 139 23.06 -20.12 -18.47
C SER A 139 22.06 -19.06 -18.98
N PRO A 140 22.13 -18.65 -20.26
CA PRO A 140 21.24 -17.63 -20.83
C PRO A 140 19.74 -17.94 -20.79
N ASP A 141 19.37 -19.20 -20.56
CA ASP A 141 17.97 -19.61 -20.44
C ASP A 141 17.39 -19.38 -19.03
N TRP A 142 18.17 -18.94 -18.05
CA TRP A 142 17.68 -18.70 -16.68
C TRP A 142 17.23 -17.25 -16.47
N PRO A 143 16.14 -17.01 -15.71
CA PRO A 143 15.67 -15.64 -15.43
C PRO A 143 16.71 -14.75 -14.77
N SER A 144 17.53 -15.32 -13.88
CA SER A 144 18.62 -14.61 -13.19
C SER A 144 19.70 -14.08 -14.14
N PHE A 145 19.93 -14.74 -15.29
CA PHE A 145 20.88 -14.26 -16.30
C PHE A 145 20.41 -12.93 -16.91
N ALA A 146 19.12 -12.83 -17.24
CA ALA A 146 18.53 -11.63 -17.80
C ALA A 146 18.58 -10.46 -16.82
N ALA A 147 18.24 -10.70 -15.55
CA ALA A 147 18.28 -9.69 -14.50
C ALA A 147 19.71 -9.18 -14.22
N LEU A 148 20.70 -10.07 -14.11
CA LEU A 148 22.10 -9.65 -13.90
C LEU A 148 22.69 -8.96 -15.13
N SER A 149 22.30 -9.37 -16.34
CA SER A 149 22.72 -8.69 -17.57
C SER A 149 22.19 -7.25 -17.63
N GLN A 150 20.91 -7.05 -17.30
CA GLN A 150 20.34 -5.72 -17.15
C GLN A 150 21.09 -4.93 -16.07
N GLY A 151 21.32 -5.53 -14.90
CA GLY A 151 22.06 -4.91 -13.80
C GLY A 151 23.46 -4.45 -14.22
N TYR A 152 24.17 -5.24 -15.04
CA TYR A 152 25.47 -4.86 -15.57
C TYR A 152 25.41 -3.68 -16.56
N ALA A 153 24.42 -3.68 -17.45
CA ALA A 153 24.22 -2.56 -18.36
C ALA A 153 23.93 -1.27 -17.59
N GLU A 154 23.13 -1.33 -16.51
CA GLU A 154 22.88 -0.19 -15.64
C GLU A 154 24.13 0.28 -14.90
N ILE A 155 25.04 -0.62 -14.51
CA ILE A 155 26.34 -0.26 -13.93
C ILE A 155 27.18 0.52 -14.96
N LEU A 156 27.23 0.06 -16.21
CA LEU A 156 27.95 0.78 -17.28
C LEU A 156 27.37 2.17 -17.52
N ILE A 157 26.03 2.32 -17.49
CA ILE A 157 25.39 3.64 -17.59
C ILE A 157 25.77 4.52 -16.40
N ASP A 158 25.73 3.96 -15.18
CA ASP A 158 26.11 4.69 -13.96
C ASP A 158 27.62 5.03 -13.90
N ASP A 159 28.45 4.34 -14.68
CA ASP A 159 29.90 4.57 -14.88
C ASP A 159 30.21 5.49 -16.07
N ASP A 160 29.22 6.25 -16.56
CA ASP A 160 29.33 7.14 -17.74
C ASP A 160 29.78 6.44 -19.03
N ARG A 161 29.41 5.16 -19.20
CA ARG A 161 29.73 4.35 -20.40
C ARG A 161 28.48 3.80 -21.11
N PRO A 162 27.49 4.65 -21.46
CA PRO A 162 26.23 4.20 -22.05
C PRO A 162 26.37 3.53 -23.44
N GLU A 163 27.36 3.89 -24.26
CA GLU A 163 27.62 3.20 -25.54
C GLU A 163 28.09 1.75 -25.34
N GLU A 164 28.93 1.53 -24.34
CA GLU A 164 29.36 0.19 -23.95
C GLU A 164 28.19 -0.61 -23.38
N ALA A 165 27.28 0.04 -22.66
CA ALA A 165 26.05 -0.58 -22.17
C ALA A 165 25.16 -1.08 -23.32
N ILE A 166 24.98 -0.26 -24.37
CA ILE A 166 24.26 -0.65 -25.60
C ILE A 166 24.92 -1.86 -26.26
N THR A 167 26.23 -1.79 -26.51
CA THR A 167 27.00 -2.88 -27.13
C THR A 167 26.90 -4.17 -26.30
N TYR A 168 26.96 -4.04 -24.98
CA TYR A 168 26.82 -5.16 -24.06
C TYR A 168 25.41 -5.78 -24.13
N LEU A 169 24.35 -4.96 -24.11
CA LEU A 169 22.97 -5.42 -24.19
C LEU A 169 22.72 -6.18 -25.50
N ASP A 170 23.22 -5.68 -26.63
CA ASP A 170 23.11 -6.34 -27.93
C ASP A 170 23.77 -7.73 -27.92
N ARG A 171 24.97 -7.82 -27.30
CA ARG A 171 25.68 -9.09 -27.14
C ARG A 171 24.92 -10.08 -26.28
N GLN A 172 24.38 -9.66 -25.13
CA GLN A 172 23.61 -10.57 -24.26
C GLN A 172 22.28 -10.97 -24.92
N ALA A 173 21.60 -10.04 -25.60
CA ALA A 173 20.41 -10.34 -26.39
C ALA A 173 20.70 -11.38 -27.50
N GLY A 174 21.88 -11.32 -28.11
CA GLY A 174 22.36 -12.36 -29.03
C GLY A 174 22.50 -13.73 -28.37
N ARG A 175 23.06 -13.80 -27.15
CA ARG A 175 23.21 -15.06 -26.39
C ARG A 175 21.87 -15.66 -25.98
N VAL A 176 20.92 -14.84 -25.52
CA VAL A 176 19.56 -15.28 -25.15
C VAL A 176 18.85 -15.86 -26.38
N ARG A 177 18.91 -15.16 -27.52
CA ARG A 177 18.34 -15.65 -28.79
C ARG A 177 18.99 -16.93 -29.28
N ALA A 178 20.32 -17.06 -29.16
CA ALA A 178 21.04 -18.28 -29.51
C ALA A 178 20.67 -19.48 -28.64
N ALA A 179 20.22 -19.25 -27.39
CA ALA A 179 19.66 -20.26 -26.51
C ALA A 179 18.18 -20.59 -26.81
N GLY A 180 17.58 -19.97 -27.84
CA GLY A 180 16.18 -20.19 -28.24
C GLY A 180 15.15 -19.43 -27.40
N GLU A 181 15.58 -18.46 -26.59
CA GLU A 181 14.73 -17.66 -25.71
C GLU A 181 14.54 -16.23 -26.27
N GLN A 182 13.52 -15.51 -25.78
CA GLN A 182 13.28 -14.11 -26.12
C GLN A 182 13.82 -13.17 -25.04
N THR A 183 14.29 -11.99 -25.44
CA THR A 183 14.71 -10.94 -24.52
C THR A 183 13.51 -10.37 -23.76
N GLY A 184 13.64 -10.25 -22.44
CA GLY A 184 12.61 -9.62 -21.61
C GLY A 184 12.51 -8.11 -21.83
N PRO A 185 11.37 -7.49 -21.46
CA PRO A 185 11.11 -6.07 -21.71
C PRO A 185 12.09 -5.11 -21.00
N TYR A 186 12.68 -5.54 -19.90
CA TYR A 186 13.64 -4.73 -19.15
C TYR A 186 14.97 -4.50 -19.89
N TYR A 187 15.30 -5.31 -20.91
CA TYR A 187 16.40 -4.99 -21.83
C TYR A 187 16.12 -3.71 -22.63
N GLY A 188 14.89 -3.57 -23.15
CA GLY A 188 14.47 -2.38 -23.87
C GLY A 188 14.48 -1.14 -22.99
N LEU A 189 14.02 -1.25 -21.74
CA LEU A 189 14.08 -0.14 -20.78
C LEU A 189 15.52 0.28 -20.43
N ALA A 190 16.46 -0.68 -20.31
CA ALA A 190 17.88 -0.36 -20.13
C ALA A 190 18.47 0.34 -21.37
N TYR A 191 18.06 -0.06 -22.58
CA TYR A 191 18.44 0.59 -23.83
C TYR A 191 17.96 2.04 -23.89
N VAL A 192 16.69 2.28 -23.54
CA VAL A 192 16.06 3.61 -23.45
C VAL A 192 16.82 4.49 -22.46
N ARG A 193 17.21 3.94 -21.30
CA ARG A 193 18.01 4.66 -20.30
C ARG A 193 19.39 5.05 -20.85
N ALA A 194 20.09 4.14 -21.54
CA ALA A 194 21.39 4.43 -22.14
C ALA A 194 21.30 5.52 -23.22
N LEU A 195 20.30 5.43 -24.11
CA LEU A 195 20.06 6.42 -25.16
C LEU A 195 19.74 7.81 -24.59
N ARG A 196 18.96 7.88 -23.50
CA ARG A 196 18.69 9.14 -22.81
C ARG A 196 19.96 9.75 -22.21
N GLN A 197 20.86 8.94 -21.64
CA GLN A 197 22.15 9.43 -21.12
C GLN A 197 23.06 9.96 -22.23
N LEU A 198 22.83 9.54 -23.48
CA LEU A 198 23.51 10.03 -24.69
C LEU A 198 22.80 11.19 -25.37
N ASP A 199 21.76 11.75 -24.75
CA ASP A 199 20.89 12.78 -25.31
C ASP A 199 20.18 12.37 -26.62
N ARG A 200 20.14 11.07 -26.95
CA ARG A 200 19.49 10.51 -28.15
C ARG A 200 18.00 10.26 -27.91
N HIS A 201 17.27 11.32 -27.59
CA HIS A 201 15.87 11.28 -27.14
C HIS A 201 14.91 10.69 -28.19
N ASP A 202 15.08 11.02 -29.48
CA ASP A 202 14.26 10.45 -30.56
C ASP A 202 14.48 8.94 -30.72
N ASP A 203 15.72 8.48 -30.56
CA ASP A 203 16.05 7.06 -30.62
C ASP A 203 15.45 6.32 -29.42
N ALA A 204 15.45 6.96 -28.25
CA ALA A 204 14.85 6.42 -27.03
C ALA A 204 13.33 6.27 -27.19
N LEU A 205 12.64 7.25 -27.80
CA LEU A 205 11.21 7.13 -28.13
C LEU A 205 10.94 6.01 -29.12
N ARG A 206 11.73 5.89 -30.19
CA ARG A 206 11.62 4.78 -31.14
C ARG A 206 11.85 3.42 -30.49
N ALA A 207 12.77 3.34 -29.52
CA ALA A 207 12.99 2.12 -28.75
C ALA A 207 11.79 1.77 -27.85
N LEU A 208 11.09 2.77 -27.28
CA LEU A 208 9.84 2.55 -26.54
C LEU A 208 8.71 2.09 -27.46
N ASP A 209 8.55 2.71 -28.64
CA ASP A 209 7.57 2.28 -29.65
C ASP A 209 7.80 0.82 -30.03
N HIS A 210 9.05 0.46 -30.34
CA HIS A 210 9.43 -0.90 -30.66
C HIS A 210 9.14 -1.88 -29.52
N LEU A 211 9.42 -1.49 -28.27
CA LEU A 211 9.14 -2.30 -27.09
C LEU A 211 7.62 -2.55 -26.90
N GLU A 212 6.78 -1.55 -27.16
CA GLU A 212 5.32 -1.66 -27.09
C GLU A 212 4.78 -2.58 -28.18
N GLU A 213 5.19 -2.38 -29.43
CA GLU A 213 4.69 -3.12 -30.59
C GLU A 213 5.13 -4.58 -30.58
N THR A 214 6.41 -4.83 -30.29
CA THR A 214 6.99 -6.18 -30.43
C THR A 214 6.89 -6.96 -29.13
N THR A 215 7.47 -6.43 -28.05
CA THR A 215 7.63 -7.19 -26.81
C THR A 215 6.28 -7.22 -26.07
N LEU A 216 5.69 -6.07 -25.77
CA LEU A 216 4.41 -6.02 -25.04
C LEU A 216 3.21 -6.51 -25.88
N GLY A 217 3.26 -6.32 -27.20
CA GLY A 217 2.28 -6.86 -28.16
C GLY A 217 2.28 -8.39 -28.23
N ALA A 218 3.45 -9.03 -28.09
CA ALA A 218 3.57 -10.49 -28.10
C ALA A 218 3.21 -11.15 -26.75
N LEU A 219 3.24 -10.43 -25.63
CA LEU A 219 2.89 -10.99 -24.32
C LEU A 219 1.38 -11.17 -24.16
N PRO A 220 0.91 -12.33 -23.65
CA PRO A 220 -0.51 -12.53 -23.36
C PRO A 220 -1.07 -11.44 -22.43
N ALA A 221 -2.28 -10.96 -22.72
CA ALA A 221 -2.92 -9.91 -21.94
C ALA A 221 -3.06 -10.21 -20.43
N ARG A 222 -3.06 -11.49 -20.05
CA ARG A 222 -3.17 -11.95 -18.65
C ARG A 222 -1.82 -12.23 -17.98
N MET A 223 -0.69 -11.97 -18.65
CA MET A 223 0.63 -12.23 -18.07
C MET A 223 0.85 -11.33 -16.83
N PRO A 224 1.23 -11.90 -15.67
CA PRO A 224 1.62 -11.12 -14.50
C PRO A 224 2.78 -10.18 -14.81
N GLY A 225 2.69 -8.91 -14.41
CA GLY A 225 3.74 -7.91 -14.64
C GLY A 225 3.65 -7.14 -15.97
N ARG A 226 2.78 -7.54 -16.91
CA ARG A 226 2.57 -6.80 -18.17
C ARG A 226 2.17 -5.34 -17.92
N ASP A 227 1.22 -5.13 -17.01
CA ASP A 227 0.74 -3.79 -16.65
C ASP A 227 1.83 -2.93 -15.99
N ASP A 228 2.78 -3.54 -15.27
CA ASP A 228 3.92 -2.84 -14.66
C ASP A 228 4.86 -2.32 -15.76
N VAL A 229 5.23 -3.18 -16.70
CA VAL A 229 6.08 -2.80 -17.83
C VAL A 229 5.41 -1.73 -18.69
N GLN A 230 4.12 -1.88 -19.01
CA GLN A 230 3.36 -0.86 -19.75
C GLN A 230 3.34 0.48 -19.01
N ARG A 231 3.27 0.45 -17.66
CA ARG A 231 3.35 1.67 -16.85
C ARG A 231 4.72 2.32 -16.94
N ARG A 232 5.80 1.54 -16.80
CA ARG A 232 7.17 2.05 -16.97
C ARG A 232 7.36 2.73 -18.32
N VAL A 233 6.89 2.11 -19.41
CA VAL A 233 6.97 2.70 -20.75
C VAL A 233 6.25 4.04 -20.83
N ARG A 234 5.01 4.14 -20.32
CA ARG A 234 4.26 5.41 -20.32
C ARG A 234 4.96 6.51 -19.55
N PHE A 235 5.54 6.21 -18.37
CA PHE A 235 6.27 7.20 -17.57
C PHE A 235 7.56 7.65 -18.25
N GLU A 236 8.31 6.71 -18.85
CA GLU A 236 9.52 7.03 -19.61
C GLU A 236 9.22 7.86 -20.86
N ARG A 237 8.16 7.50 -21.59
CA ARG A 237 7.65 8.28 -22.74
C ARG A 237 7.28 9.70 -22.32
N ALA A 238 6.53 9.86 -21.23
CA ALA A 238 6.14 11.17 -20.72
C ALA A 238 7.34 12.04 -20.35
N ARG A 239 8.37 11.44 -19.72
CA ARG A 239 9.63 12.12 -19.42
C ARG A 239 10.33 12.63 -20.68
N LEU A 240 10.49 11.77 -21.70
CA LEU A 240 11.17 12.12 -22.95
C LEU A 240 10.39 13.21 -23.72
N LEU A 241 9.06 13.07 -23.83
CA LEU A 241 8.22 14.05 -24.52
C LEU A 241 8.19 15.40 -23.79
N ALA A 242 8.18 15.42 -22.45
CA ALA A 242 8.24 16.66 -21.68
C ALA A 242 9.57 17.40 -21.92
N TRP A 243 10.69 16.68 -21.99
CA TRP A 243 11.97 17.27 -22.36
C TRP A 243 11.97 17.82 -23.80
N GLN A 244 11.50 17.03 -24.77
CA GLN A 244 11.43 17.47 -26.17
C GLN A 244 10.48 18.66 -26.37
N ALA A 245 9.40 18.75 -25.60
CA ALA A 245 8.52 19.91 -25.62
C ALA A 245 9.25 21.14 -25.06
N ARG A 246 10.06 20.98 -24.01
CA ARG A 246 10.88 22.05 -23.45
C ARG A 246 11.92 22.56 -24.44
N THR A 247 12.52 21.68 -25.24
CA THR A 247 13.49 22.06 -26.28
C THR A 247 12.84 22.52 -27.60
N GLY A 248 11.50 22.50 -27.69
CA GLY A 248 10.74 22.91 -28.87
C GLY A 248 10.72 21.88 -30.01
N SER A 249 11.12 20.64 -29.77
CA SER A 249 11.17 19.57 -30.77
C SER A 249 9.81 18.90 -31.00
N VAL A 250 8.91 18.94 -30.01
CA VAL A 250 7.53 18.44 -30.13
C VAL A 250 6.52 19.42 -29.53
N PRO A 251 5.24 19.41 -29.94
CA PRO A 251 4.21 20.22 -29.33
C PRO A 251 4.01 19.88 -27.86
N VAL A 252 3.74 20.89 -27.03
CA VAL A 252 3.54 20.69 -25.60
C VAL A 252 2.24 19.93 -25.28
N GLU A 253 1.24 20.02 -26.17
CA GLU A 253 0.00 19.24 -26.11
C GLU A 253 0.30 17.74 -26.10
N THR A 254 1.20 17.29 -26.97
CA THR A 254 1.62 15.88 -27.05
C THR A 254 2.27 15.40 -25.74
N ALA A 255 3.10 16.25 -25.12
CA ALA A 255 3.72 15.93 -23.83
C ALA A 255 2.68 15.91 -22.68
N MET A 256 1.69 16.81 -22.71
CA MET A 256 0.61 16.85 -21.73
C MET A 256 -0.32 15.64 -21.83
N GLU A 257 -0.67 15.20 -23.04
CA GLU A 257 -1.49 14.01 -23.27
C GLU A 257 -0.79 12.73 -22.79
N ALA A 258 0.54 12.69 -22.85
CA ALA A 258 1.33 11.56 -22.40
C ALA A 258 1.53 11.50 -20.87
N LEU A 259 1.35 12.61 -20.14
CA LEU A 259 1.67 12.70 -18.71
C LEU A 259 0.71 11.84 -17.84
N PRO A 260 1.22 10.84 -17.09
CA PRO A 260 0.40 10.08 -16.16
C PRO A 260 -0.10 10.92 -14.98
N GLY A 261 -1.23 10.51 -14.39
CA GLY A 261 -1.80 11.22 -13.23
C GLY A 261 -0.94 11.11 -11.96
N VAL A 262 -0.96 12.15 -11.12
CA VAL A 262 -0.16 12.18 -9.87
C VAL A 262 -0.48 11.02 -8.91
N SER A 263 -1.75 10.61 -8.82
CA SER A 263 -2.17 9.48 -7.98
C SER A 263 -1.58 8.15 -8.45
N GLU A 264 -1.30 8.01 -9.74
CA GLU A 264 -0.61 6.85 -10.29
C GLU A 264 0.85 6.85 -9.86
N ALA A 265 1.55 7.97 -9.98
CA ALA A 265 2.94 8.11 -9.49
C ALA A 265 3.04 7.90 -7.97
N GLU A 266 2.07 8.38 -7.18
CA GLU A 266 2.01 8.16 -5.74
C GLU A 266 1.99 6.67 -5.39
N ALA A 267 1.23 5.87 -6.15
CA ALA A 267 1.10 4.43 -5.94
C ALA A 267 2.36 3.62 -6.33
N HIS A 268 3.24 4.19 -7.16
CA HIS A 268 4.41 3.52 -7.74
C HIS A 268 5.71 4.29 -7.46
N PRO A 269 6.33 4.09 -6.28
CA PRO A 269 7.52 4.83 -5.86
C PRO A 269 8.66 4.87 -6.86
N ASP A 270 8.87 3.77 -7.57
CA ASP A 270 9.92 3.61 -8.56
C ASP A 270 9.75 4.46 -9.82
N LEU A 271 8.56 5.01 -10.04
CA LEU A 271 8.22 5.87 -11.19
C LEU A 271 8.17 7.36 -10.85
N ARG A 272 8.28 7.72 -9.57
CA ARG A 272 8.14 9.10 -9.09
C ARG A 272 9.19 10.04 -9.66
N ALA A 273 10.42 9.57 -9.84
CA ALA A 273 11.51 10.37 -10.41
C ALA A 273 11.22 10.77 -11.86
N ALA A 274 10.84 9.79 -12.71
CA ALA A 274 10.48 10.06 -14.10
C ALA A 274 9.31 11.05 -14.22
N TRP A 275 8.30 10.91 -13.34
CA TRP A 275 7.18 11.83 -13.28
C TRP A 275 7.60 13.24 -12.83
N ALA A 276 8.42 13.34 -11.78
CA ALA A 276 8.88 14.62 -11.25
C ALA A 276 9.72 15.40 -12.27
N GLU A 277 10.60 14.71 -13.00
CA GLU A 277 11.37 15.28 -14.12
C GLU A 277 10.43 15.77 -15.25
N ALA A 278 9.44 14.96 -15.65
CA ALA A 278 8.47 15.37 -16.67
C ALA A 278 7.69 16.63 -16.24
N VAL A 279 7.24 16.66 -14.99
CA VAL A 279 6.46 17.79 -14.44
C VAL A 279 7.31 19.04 -14.29
N GLU A 280 8.56 18.95 -13.86
CA GLU A 280 9.45 20.12 -13.81
C GLU A 280 9.56 20.77 -15.19
N ASN A 281 9.77 19.98 -16.24
CA ASN A 281 9.82 20.48 -17.61
C ASN A 281 8.51 21.12 -18.08
N LEU A 282 7.35 20.54 -17.73
CA LEU A 282 6.04 21.08 -18.10
C LEU A 282 5.61 22.30 -17.28
N VAL A 283 6.14 22.45 -16.06
CA VAL A 283 5.99 23.66 -15.25
C VAL A 283 6.72 24.83 -15.90
N GLU A 284 7.92 24.62 -16.41
CA GLU A 284 8.70 25.66 -17.13
C GLU A 284 7.96 26.20 -18.35
N LEU A 285 7.21 25.34 -19.02
CA LEU A 285 6.37 25.70 -20.17
C LEU A 285 5.04 26.34 -19.77
N GLY A 286 4.77 26.51 -18.46
CA GLY A 286 3.52 27.08 -17.94
C GLY A 286 2.29 26.18 -18.14
N ARG A 287 2.47 24.89 -18.43
CA ARG A 287 1.37 23.95 -18.72
C ARG A 287 0.95 23.12 -17.51
N VAL A 288 1.89 22.82 -16.62
CA VAL A 288 1.58 22.34 -15.28
C VAL A 288 1.72 23.48 -14.30
N ARG A 289 0.71 23.62 -13.43
CA ARG A 289 0.68 24.72 -12.48
C ARG A 289 1.65 24.47 -11.33
N ASN A 290 2.59 25.39 -11.12
CA ASN A 290 3.48 25.39 -9.97
C ASN A 290 2.75 25.91 -8.72
N ASN A 291 2.22 25.01 -7.88
CA ASN A 291 1.52 25.36 -6.64
C ASN A 291 2.05 24.58 -5.42
N TRP A 292 1.61 24.96 -4.22
CA TRP A 292 2.04 24.31 -2.98
C TRP A 292 1.60 22.84 -2.89
N GLN A 293 0.48 22.45 -3.51
CA GLN A 293 0.04 21.05 -3.52
C GLN A 293 1.04 20.16 -4.26
N LEU A 294 1.52 20.62 -5.43
CA LEU A 294 2.62 19.97 -6.14
C LEU A 294 3.88 19.94 -5.27
N GLY A 295 4.23 21.05 -4.62
CA GLY A 295 5.35 21.13 -3.68
C GLY A 295 5.24 20.12 -2.52
N ALA A 296 4.05 19.95 -1.95
CA ALA A 296 3.76 19.01 -0.87
C ALA A 296 3.87 17.55 -1.34
N VAL A 297 3.44 17.24 -2.57
CA VAL A 297 3.63 15.91 -3.20
C VAL A 297 5.11 15.60 -3.34
N LEU A 298 5.90 16.49 -3.95
CA LEU A 298 7.35 16.29 -4.13
C LEU A 298 8.10 16.21 -2.79
N THR A 299 7.68 16.99 -1.80
CA THR A 299 8.20 16.92 -0.42
C THR A 299 7.88 15.57 0.22
N GLY A 300 6.64 15.08 0.06
CA GLY A 300 6.24 13.75 0.54
C GLY A 300 7.09 12.64 -0.07
N TRP A 301 7.36 12.71 -1.37
CA TRP A 301 8.17 11.73 -2.07
C TRP A 301 9.66 11.80 -1.71
N SER A 302 10.26 12.99 -1.61
CA SER A 302 11.66 13.12 -1.19
C SER A 302 11.88 12.64 0.25
N ARG A 303 10.93 12.91 1.16
CA ARG A 303 10.93 12.35 2.52
C ARG A 303 10.79 10.83 2.51
N TYR A 304 9.95 10.28 1.63
CA TYR A 304 9.88 8.83 1.46
C TYR A 304 11.25 8.25 1.06
N CYS A 305 11.91 8.83 0.07
CA CYS A 305 13.24 8.40 -0.39
C CYS A 305 14.29 8.47 0.74
N GLU A 306 14.28 9.54 1.55
CA GLU A 306 15.16 9.68 2.72
C GLU A 306 14.94 8.53 3.73
N ARG A 307 13.68 8.21 4.05
CA ARG A 307 13.32 7.12 4.98
C ARG A 307 13.72 5.74 4.48
N VAL A 308 13.56 5.47 3.17
CA VAL A 308 13.91 4.16 2.59
C VAL A 308 15.39 4.06 2.20
N GLY A 309 16.20 5.09 2.49
CA GLY A 309 17.62 5.09 2.19
C GLY A 309 17.95 5.14 0.69
N ALA A 310 17.04 5.68 -0.13
CA ALA A 310 17.26 5.95 -1.55
C ALA A 310 17.90 7.35 -1.73
N HIS A 311 19.15 7.49 -1.29
CA HIS A 311 19.79 8.80 -1.06
C HIS A 311 19.89 9.66 -2.33
N ARG A 312 20.31 9.09 -3.46
CA ARG A 312 20.36 9.83 -4.73
C ARG A 312 19.00 10.33 -5.18
N ARG A 313 17.95 9.48 -5.09
CA ARG A 313 16.57 9.89 -5.42
C ARG A 313 16.05 10.96 -4.46
N ALA A 314 16.38 10.87 -3.17
CA ALA A 314 16.04 11.91 -2.21
C ALA A 314 16.69 13.25 -2.59
N LEU A 315 17.93 13.25 -3.06
CA LEU A 315 18.66 14.43 -3.52
C LEU A 315 18.01 15.03 -4.78
N GLU A 316 17.85 14.26 -5.86
CA GLU A 316 17.25 14.70 -7.12
C GLU A 316 15.86 15.32 -6.91
N MET A 317 14.99 14.62 -6.18
CA MET A 317 13.63 15.11 -5.91
C MET A 317 13.61 16.35 -5.01
N SER A 318 14.56 16.47 -4.08
CA SER A 318 14.68 17.65 -3.23
C SER A 318 15.18 18.86 -4.02
N LEU A 319 16.04 18.67 -5.02
CA LEU A 319 16.51 19.73 -5.90
C LEU A 319 15.37 20.26 -6.79
N ILE A 320 14.58 19.36 -7.40
CA ILE A 320 13.37 19.75 -8.14
C ILE A 320 12.41 20.53 -7.22
N ALA A 321 12.14 20.02 -6.03
CA ALA A 321 11.27 20.70 -5.07
C ALA A 321 11.80 22.09 -4.66
N ALA A 322 13.12 22.24 -4.49
CA ALA A 322 13.76 23.50 -4.13
C ALA A 322 13.66 24.53 -5.27
N ARG A 323 13.99 24.15 -6.51
CA ARG A 323 13.88 25.04 -7.69
C ARG A 323 12.45 25.49 -7.92
N LEU A 324 11.49 24.56 -7.87
CA LEU A 324 10.08 24.88 -8.03
C LEU A 324 9.57 25.81 -6.91
N ALA A 325 9.99 25.59 -5.66
CA ALA A 325 9.64 26.48 -4.54
C ALA A 325 10.23 27.88 -4.69
N ALA A 326 11.48 27.99 -5.14
CA ALA A 326 12.11 29.27 -5.41
C ALA A 326 11.34 30.06 -6.49
N ARG A 327 10.93 29.40 -7.59
CA ARG A 327 10.11 30.06 -8.62
C ARG A 327 8.74 30.53 -8.15
N ARG A 328 8.18 29.91 -7.11
CA ARG A 328 6.94 30.38 -6.45
C ARG A 328 7.19 31.47 -5.42
N GLY A 329 8.44 31.71 -5.01
CA GLY A 329 8.79 32.60 -3.91
C GLY A 329 8.63 31.99 -2.51
N ALA A 330 8.41 30.68 -2.39
CA ALA A 330 8.16 30.01 -1.11
C ALA A 330 9.49 29.74 -0.36
N ARG A 331 9.93 30.68 0.49
CA ARG A 331 11.28 30.68 1.07
C ARG A 331 11.51 29.52 2.03
N TRP A 332 10.59 29.30 2.96
CA TRP A 332 10.73 28.28 4.00
C TRP A 332 10.68 26.87 3.42
N VAL A 333 9.74 26.61 2.52
CA VAL A 333 9.62 25.34 1.81
C VAL A 333 10.86 25.06 0.95
N GLY A 334 11.32 26.05 0.19
CA GLY A 334 12.55 25.94 -0.61
C GLY A 334 13.79 25.70 0.26
N GLY A 335 13.91 26.41 1.39
CA GLY A 335 14.97 26.20 2.36
C GLY A 335 14.97 24.81 2.98
N ALA A 336 13.80 24.28 3.34
CA ALA A 336 13.66 22.93 3.87
C ALA A 336 14.01 21.85 2.81
N ALA A 337 13.58 22.03 1.57
CA ALA A 337 13.95 21.15 0.45
C ALA A 337 15.47 21.16 0.20
N ARG A 338 16.10 22.34 0.21
CA ARG A 338 17.56 22.48 0.11
C ARG A 338 18.30 21.79 1.26
N ALA A 339 17.84 21.96 2.50
CA ALA A 339 18.44 21.30 3.65
C ALA A 339 18.36 19.76 3.54
N ARG A 340 17.26 19.24 2.97
CA ARG A 340 17.12 17.81 2.68
C ARG A 340 18.06 17.35 1.57
N ALA A 341 18.19 18.11 0.49
CA ALA A 341 19.18 17.89 -0.56
C ALA A 341 20.61 17.85 0.04
N GLU A 342 20.96 18.77 0.92
CA GLU A 342 22.26 18.80 1.60
C GLU A 342 22.52 17.56 2.46
N ARG A 343 21.50 17.07 3.19
CA ARG A 343 21.62 15.82 3.95
C ARG A 343 21.83 14.62 3.03
N ALA A 344 21.06 14.54 1.95
CA ALA A 344 21.14 13.47 0.98
C ALA A 344 22.50 13.46 0.26
N LEU A 345 23.01 14.62 -0.16
CA LEU A 345 24.32 14.78 -0.81
C LEU A 345 25.46 14.19 0.04
N ARG A 346 25.42 14.35 1.37
CA ARG A 346 26.43 13.76 2.29
C ARG A 346 26.43 12.23 2.32
N ARG A 347 25.41 11.58 1.75
CA ARG A 347 25.28 10.12 1.68
C ARG A 347 25.54 9.56 0.28
N VAL A 348 25.81 10.44 -0.70
CA VAL A 348 26.11 10.09 -2.09
C VAL A 348 27.62 10.29 -2.30
N ARG A 349 28.29 9.33 -2.94
CA ARG A 349 29.75 9.32 -3.12
C ARG A 349 30.21 10.05 -4.38
N ARG A 350 29.47 9.93 -5.49
CA ARG A 350 29.81 10.56 -6.79
C ARG A 350 28.72 11.53 -7.23
N ALA A 351 28.83 12.81 -6.89
CA ALA A 351 27.70 13.74 -6.98
C ALA A 351 28.04 15.12 -7.54
N ASP A 352 29.07 15.24 -8.38
CA ASP A 352 29.59 16.55 -8.81
C ASP A 352 28.51 17.40 -9.51
N ASP A 353 27.76 16.82 -10.46
CA ASP A 353 26.65 17.52 -11.14
C ASP A 353 25.54 17.92 -10.16
N LEU A 354 25.15 17.01 -9.24
CA LEU A 354 24.12 17.29 -8.25
C LEU A 354 24.58 18.31 -7.19
N ALA A 355 25.88 18.42 -6.95
CA ALA A 355 26.47 19.44 -6.10
C ALA A 355 26.43 20.81 -6.80
N ALA A 356 26.63 20.87 -8.12
CA ALA A 356 26.43 22.07 -8.91
C ALA A 356 24.96 22.51 -8.92
N ASP A 357 24.02 21.58 -9.16
CA ASP A 357 22.58 21.84 -9.07
C ASP A 357 22.18 22.37 -7.68
N LEU A 358 22.77 21.82 -6.61
CA LEU A 358 22.54 22.31 -5.26
C LEU A 358 23.05 23.74 -5.08
N ALA A 359 24.20 24.07 -5.66
CA ALA A 359 24.75 25.43 -5.64
C ALA A 359 23.83 26.43 -6.37
N GLU A 360 23.30 26.05 -7.53
CA GLU A 360 22.28 26.84 -8.26
C GLU A 360 21.03 27.05 -7.40
N ALA A 361 20.50 25.98 -6.80
CA ALA A 361 19.36 26.08 -5.89
C ALA A 361 19.64 26.97 -4.66
N ARG A 362 20.90 27.07 -4.20
CA ARG A 362 21.29 28.03 -3.15
C ARG A 362 21.21 29.46 -3.66
N ALA A 363 21.70 29.71 -4.88
CA ALA A 363 21.69 31.02 -5.50
C ALA A 363 20.25 31.51 -5.74
N ASP A 364 19.38 30.64 -6.27
CA ASP A 364 17.96 30.93 -6.47
C ASP A 364 17.27 31.32 -5.16
N ALA A 365 17.52 30.56 -4.08
CA ALA A 365 16.94 30.86 -2.78
C ALA A 365 17.46 32.19 -2.18
N ALA A 366 18.73 32.52 -2.44
CA ALA A 366 19.32 33.79 -2.01
C ALA A 366 18.76 34.99 -2.79
N ALA A 367 18.37 34.81 -4.05
CA ALA A 367 17.80 35.84 -4.90
C ALA A 367 16.34 36.22 -4.54
N LEU A 368 15.66 35.42 -3.72
CA LEU A 368 14.30 35.74 -3.26
C LEU A 368 14.26 37.05 -2.45
N ALA A 369 13.17 37.81 -2.58
CA ALA A 369 12.94 39.05 -1.82
C ALA A 369 12.61 38.78 -0.34
N PRO A 370 13.25 39.47 0.63
CA PRO A 370 13.00 39.26 2.06
C PRO A 370 11.51 39.32 2.43
N VAL A 371 11.13 38.55 3.45
CA VAL A 371 9.74 38.55 3.93
C VAL A 371 9.55 39.74 4.86
N GLU A 372 8.72 40.70 4.45
CA GLU A 372 8.32 41.83 5.28
C GLU A 372 7.07 41.48 6.09
N LEU A 373 7.14 41.72 7.40
CA LEU A 373 6.00 41.47 8.28
C LEU A 373 4.95 42.58 8.12
N PRO A 374 3.67 42.25 7.84
CA PRO A 374 2.62 43.26 7.66
C PRO A 374 2.20 43.93 8.98
N VAL A 375 2.50 43.29 10.11
CA VAL A 375 2.21 43.75 11.48
C VAL A 375 3.34 43.32 12.42
N PRO A 376 3.48 43.91 13.62
CA PRO A 376 4.42 43.43 14.63
C PRO A 376 4.23 41.93 14.93
N PRO A 377 5.31 41.18 15.24
CA PRO A 377 5.26 39.72 15.42
C PRO A 377 4.19 39.23 16.41
N GLU A 378 3.97 39.95 17.51
CA GLU A 378 2.98 39.64 18.54
C GLU A 378 1.51 39.73 18.07
N GLN A 379 1.26 40.48 16.99
CA GLN A 379 -0.06 40.64 16.38
C GLN A 379 -0.25 39.75 15.15
N LEU A 380 0.80 39.06 14.68
CA LEU A 380 0.77 38.32 13.41
C LEU A 380 -0.31 37.23 13.41
N LEU A 381 -0.37 36.38 14.43
CA LEU A 381 -1.35 35.29 14.46
C LEU A 381 -2.79 35.81 14.50
N ALA A 382 -3.04 36.90 15.23
CA ALA A 382 -4.34 37.56 15.23
C ALA A 382 -4.68 38.09 13.83
N HIS A 383 -3.75 38.80 13.18
CA HIS A 383 -3.90 39.30 11.82
C HIS A 383 -4.18 38.18 10.79
N LEU A 384 -3.48 37.05 10.90
CA LEU A 384 -3.70 35.89 10.03
C LEU A 384 -5.06 35.21 10.27
N ASN A 385 -5.56 35.24 11.51
CA ASN A 385 -6.86 34.69 11.89
C ASN A 385 -8.04 35.62 11.57
N GLU A 386 -7.84 36.94 11.60
CA GLU A 386 -8.81 37.99 11.23
C GLU A 386 -9.04 38.10 9.71
N ARG A 387 -8.23 37.38 8.94
CA ARG A 387 -8.50 37.06 7.53
C ARG A 387 -9.01 35.61 7.41
N PRO A 388 -10.12 35.20 8.08
CA PRO A 388 -10.64 33.86 7.93
C PRO A 388 -11.38 33.81 6.59
N GLY A 389 -10.65 33.62 5.51
CA GLY A 389 -11.23 33.67 4.17
C GLY A 389 -11.80 35.04 3.83
N ALA A 390 -10.98 35.88 3.19
CA ALA A 390 -11.48 36.31 1.89
C ALA A 390 -11.69 35.00 1.14
N ALA A 391 -12.93 34.46 1.16
CA ALA A 391 -13.30 33.48 0.17
C ALA A 391 -12.81 34.09 -1.14
N PRO A 392 -11.93 33.42 -1.91
CA PRO A 392 -11.83 33.78 -3.30
C PRO A 392 -13.29 33.86 -3.76
N ALA A 393 -13.66 34.88 -4.53
CA ALA A 393 -14.80 34.70 -5.41
C ALA A 393 -14.64 33.29 -5.98
N ALA A 394 -15.69 32.46 -5.89
CA ALA A 394 -15.64 31.00 -6.00
C ALA A 394 -14.99 30.45 -7.30
N ASP A 395 -14.50 31.35 -8.13
CA ASP A 395 -13.87 31.20 -9.42
C ASP A 395 -12.33 31.12 -9.39
N ASP A 396 -11.64 31.36 -8.26
CA ASP A 396 -10.16 31.19 -8.21
C ASP A 396 -9.57 30.47 -6.96
N PRO A 397 -9.49 29.12 -6.99
CA PRO A 397 -8.77 28.31 -6.01
C PRO A 397 -7.26 28.61 -5.91
N ALA A 398 -6.69 29.39 -6.84
CA ALA A 398 -5.28 29.76 -6.86
C ALA A 398 -4.85 30.69 -5.73
N ALA A 399 -5.67 31.70 -5.45
CA ALA A 399 -5.34 32.75 -4.50
C ALA A 399 -5.38 32.24 -3.05
N ALA A 400 -6.34 31.36 -2.72
CA ALA A 400 -6.38 30.67 -1.44
C ALA A 400 -5.21 29.68 -1.24
N ALA A 401 -4.61 29.19 -2.33
CA ALA A 401 -3.51 28.23 -2.30
C ALA A 401 -2.14 28.90 -2.01
N ALA A 402 -1.84 30.06 -2.61
CA ALA A 402 -0.60 30.80 -2.33
C ALA A 402 -0.49 31.29 -0.86
N ASP A 403 -1.63 31.34 -0.14
CA ASP A 403 -1.75 31.81 1.23
C ASP A 403 -1.01 30.91 2.25
N VAL A 404 -0.95 29.57 2.06
CA VAL A 404 -0.36 28.67 3.07
C VAL A 404 1.17 28.77 3.13
N GLU A 405 1.84 28.77 1.97
CA GLU A 405 3.30 28.96 1.89
C GLU A 405 3.69 30.37 2.38
N THR A 406 2.93 31.40 1.99
CA THR A 406 3.13 32.78 2.44
C THR A 406 2.94 32.92 3.95
N ARG A 407 1.90 32.31 4.53
CA ARG A 407 1.69 32.27 5.99
C ARG A 407 2.86 31.61 6.71
N ALA A 408 3.41 30.52 6.17
CA ALA A 408 4.57 29.87 6.76
C ALA A 408 5.80 30.79 6.73
N ASP A 409 6.05 31.46 5.61
CA ASP A 409 7.13 32.45 5.47
C ASP A 409 6.98 33.61 6.47
N LEU A 410 5.77 34.14 6.66
CA LEU A 410 5.47 35.17 7.66
C LEU A 410 5.69 34.67 9.10
N VAL A 411 5.24 33.47 9.43
CA VAL A 411 5.44 32.88 10.76
C VAL A 411 6.93 32.66 11.05
N VAL A 412 7.70 32.19 10.06
CA VAL A 412 9.15 32.02 10.18
C VAL A 412 9.85 33.37 10.35
N ALA A 413 9.44 34.40 9.61
CA ALA A 413 9.96 35.76 9.76
C ALA A 413 9.67 36.34 11.17
N ALA A 414 8.47 36.09 11.72
CA ALA A 414 8.14 36.49 13.08
C ALA A 414 8.94 35.71 14.14
N LEU A 415 9.18 34.41 13.92
CA LEU A 415 10.03 33.60 14.79
C LEU A 415 11.48 34.07 14.80
N ALA A 416 12.00 34.63 13.70
CA ALA A 416 13.34 35.22 13.67
C ALA A 416 13.47 36.46 14.59
N VAL A 417 12.35 37.08 14.99
CA VAL A 417 12.32 38.19 15.95
C VAL A 417 11.96 37.68 17.36
N ARG A 418 11.15 36.62 17.45
CA ARG A 418 10.66 36.02 18.70
C ARG A 418 10.87 34.50 18.69
N GLU A 419 12.12 34.08 18.86
CA GLU A 419 12.56 32.68 18.68
C GLU A 419 11.82 31.68 19.61
N ASP A 420 11.43 32.13 20.81
CA ASP A 420 10.79 31.28 21.83
C ASP A 420 9.25 31.40 21.89
N ASP A 421 8.61 32.07 20.92
CA ASP A 421 7.15 32.26 20.94
C ASP A 421 6.41 30.95 20.62
N LEU A 422 5.88 30.32 21.68
CA LEU A 422 5.24 29.02 21.60
C LEU A 422 3.99 29.00 20.71
N SER A 423 3.30 30.13 20.55
CA SER A 423 2.13 30.20 19.67
C SER A 423 2.55 30.21 18.20
N LEU A 424 3.62 30.93 17.86
CA LEU A 424 4.22 30.91 16.53
C LEU A 424 4.82 29.53 16.21
N LEU A 425 5.51 28.90 17.16
CA LEU A 425 6.05 27.54 17.01
C LEU A 425 4.95 26.49 16.77
N ALA A 426 3.82 26.61 17.49
CA ALA A 426 2.66 25.74 17.28
C ALA A 426 2.02 25.98 15.89
N ALA A 427 1.88 27.23 15.46
CA ALA A 427 1.37 27.58 14.14
C ALA A 427 2.27 27.02 13.02
N LEU A 428 3.60 27.13 13.18
CA LEU A 428 4.57 26.53 12.25
C LEU A 428 4.42 25.01 12.19
N GLY A 429 4.17 24.34 13.32
CA GLY A 429 3.88 22.89 13.36
C GLY A 429 2.64 22.50 12.53
N GLN A 430 1.57 23.30 12.59
CA GLN A 430 0.36 23.06 11.79
C GLN A 430 0.60 23.31 10.29
N LEU A 431 1.24 24.44 9.95
CA LEU A 431 1.59 24.79 8.57
C LEU A 431 2.57 23.77 7.97
N GLY A 432 3.57 23.33 8.74
CA GLY A 432 4.49 22.27 8.38
C GLY A 432 3.79 20.94 8.14
N GLY A 433 2.75 20.61 8.91
CA GLY A 433 1.88 19.46 8.63
C GLY A 433 1.22 19.55 7.25
N ALA A 434 0.59 20.69 6.93
CA ALA A 434 -0.08 20.93 5.66
C ALA A 434 0.90 20.92 4.46
N LEU A 435 2.06 21.54 4.62
CA LEU A 435 3.11 21.64 3.60
C LEU A 435 4.04 20.42 3.55
N ARG A 436 3.76 19.37 4.33
CA ARG A 436 4.56 18.13 4.43
C ARG A 436 6.00 18.33 4.92
N GLN A 437 6.27 19.42 5.65
CA GLN A 437 7.53 19.79 6.32
C GLN A 437 7.47 19.70 7.87
N PRO A 438 6.92 18.63 8.48
CA PRO A 438 6.86 18.52 9.94
C PRO A 438 8.25 18.36 10.58
N ASP A 439 9.24 17.83 9.84
CA ASP A 439 10.64 17.75 10.27
C ASP A 439 11.27 19.13 10.40
N ALA A 440 11.08 20.02 9.42
CA ALA A 440 11.58 21.39 9.49
C ALA A 440 10.90 22.20 10.61
N ALA A 441 9.61 21.97 10.86
CA ALA A 441 8.91 22.59 11.99
C ALA A 441 9.43 22.07 13.34
N ALA A 442 9.70 20.76 13.46
CA ALA A 442 10.29 20.17 14.67
C ALA A 442 11.67 20.74 14.97
N GLU A 443 12.52 20.97 13.95
CA GLU A 443 13.83 21.61 14.11
C GLU A 443 13.73 23.00 14.76
N ALA A 444 12.74 23.80 14.37
CA ALA A 444 12.50 25.11 14.98
C ALA A 444 11.97 25.02 16.44
N GLN A 445 11.35 23.91 16.82
CA GLN A 445 10.73 23.71 18.14
C GLN A 445 11.70 23.13 19.18
N TRP A 446 12.76 22.43 18.75
CA TRP A 446 13.75 21.83 19.65
C TRP A 446 14.41 22.82 20.63
N PRO A 447 14.84 24.03 20.22
CA PRO A 447 15.47 24.99 21.13
C PRO A 447 14.59 25.32 22.34
N ARG A 448 13.28 25.53 22.14
CA ARG A 448 12.34 25.85 23.22
C ARG A 448 12.23 24.72 24.25
N VAL A 449 12.20 23.46 23.81
CA VAL A 449 12.16 22.29 24.71
C VAL A 449 13.50 22.07 25.39
N ALA A 450 14.61 22.36 24.71
CA ALA A 450 15.95 22.24 25.31
C ALA A 450 16.18 23.29 26.40
N ALA A 451 15.68 24.52 26.22
CA ALA A 451 15.80 25.61 27.19
C ALA A 451 15.00 25.34 28.48
N ASP A 452 13.82 24.75 28.35
CA ASP A 452 13.00 24.35 29.50
C ASP A 452 12.25 23.04 29.20
N PRO A 453 12.87 21.89 29.55
CA PRO A 453 12.28 20.57 29.36
C PRO A 453 11.06 20.28 30.25
N SER A 454 10.72 21.18 31.19
CA SER A 454 9.54 21.03 32.05
C SER A 454 8.26 21.56 31.40
N ASP A 455 8.37 22.45 30.39
CA ASP A 455 7.22 23.00 29.65
C ASP A 455 6.47 21.92 28.86
N GLU A 456 5.34 21.48 29.42
CA GLU A 456 4.46 20.49 28.80
C GLU A 456 3.96 20.93 27.43
N ARG A 457 3.60 22.21 27.25
CA ARG A 457 3.02 22.70 26.00
C ARG A 457 4.07 22.73 24.90
N ALA A 458 5.30 23.14 25.21
CA ALA A 458 6.42 23.04 24.28
C ALA A 458 6.70 21.58 23.88
N GLY A 459 6.71 20.67 24.86
CA GLY A 459 6.86 19.23 24.62
C GLY A 459 5.77 18.64 23.71
N LEU A 460 4.50 19.03 23.91
CA LEU A 460 3.38 18.57 23.09
C LEU A 460 3.44 19.11 21.65
N VAL A 461 3.80 20.39 21.48
CA VAL A 461 3.96 21.01 20.16
C VAL A 461 5.04 20.27 19.35
N LEU A 462 6.19 20.01 19.97
CA LEU A 462 7.26 19.24 19.34
C LEU A 462 6.84 17.80 19.05
N LEU A 463 6.18 17.12 20.00
CA LEU A 463 5.72 15.75 19.81
C LEU A 463 4.75 15.61 18.63
N ASP A 464 3.84 16.57 18.44
CA ASP A 464 2.90 16.57 17.31
C ASP A 464 3.65 16.66 15.96
N SER A 465 4.64 17.55 15.86
CA SER A 465 5.51 17.64 14.67
C SER A 465 6.30 16.35 14.45
N LEU A 466 6.92 15.78 15.49
CA LEU A 466 7.66 14.51 15.40
C LEU A 466 6.75 13.34 14.99
N HIS A 467 5.50 13.33 15.46
CA HIS A 467 4.50 12.33 15.09
C HIS A 467 4.11 12.42 13.62
N ARG A 468 3.85 13.63 13.11
CA ARG A 468 3.62 13.86 11.67
C ARG A 468 4.86 13.60 10.83
N ALA A 469 6.04 13.77 11.40
CA ALA A 469 7.30 13.44 10.75
C ALA A 469 7.52 11.93 10.64
N GLU A 470 6.80 11.12 11.42
CA GLU A 470 7.07 9.70 11.67
C GLU A 470 8.50 9.48 12.20
N ASP A 471 9.02 10.44 12.97
CA ASP A 471 10.39 10.43 13.49
C ASP A 471 10.47 9.75 14.87
N ALA A 472 10.54 8.42 14.86
CA ALA A 472 10.70 7.64 16.08
C ALA A 472 12.00 7.96 16.84
N ALA A 473 13.07 8.34 16.13
CA ALA A 473 14.34 8.70 16.76
C ALA A 473 14.24 10.04 17.50
N GLY A 474 13.58 11.03 16.90
CA GLY A 474 13.23 12.30 17.52
C GLY A 474 12.31 12.13 18.72
N MET A 475 11.32 11.24 18.66
CA MET A 475 10.48 10.92 19.83
C MET A 475 11.31 10.31 20.97
N ALA A 476 12.20 9.37 20.65
CA ALA A 476 13.10 8.80 21.65
C ALA A 476 14.05 9.86 22.26
N ARG A 477 14.51 10.83 21.45
CA ARG A 477 15.28 11.99 21.92
C ARG A 477 14.45 12.87 22.85
N LEU A 478 13.19 13.14 22.51
CA LEU A 478 12.28 13.94 23.34
C LEU A 478 12.02 13.25 24.68
N ALA A 479 11.82 11.93 24.66
CA ALA A 479 11.65 11.15 25.88
C ALA A 479 12.86 11.26 26.81
N ARG A 480 14.08 11.18 26.28
CA ARG A 480 15.31 11.39 27.07
C ARG A 480 15.43 12.81 27.61
N ALA A 481 15.13 13.81 26.78
CA ALA A 481 15.25 15.21 27.17
C ALA A 481 14.28 15.60 28.30
N THR A 482 13.13 14.95 28.36
CA THR A 482 12.06 15.25 29.34
C THR A 482 11.99 14.25 30.48
N GLU A 483 12.94 13.30 30.58
CA GLU A 483 12.81 12.12 31.43
C GLU A 483 12.54 12.44 32.90
N THR A 484 13.28 13.39 33.46
CA THR A 484 13.15 13.82 34.86
C THR A 484 12.24 15.05 35.00
N ALA A 485 12.29 15.97 34.03
CA ALA A 485 11.62 17.26 34.12
C ALA A 485 10.13 17.20 33.79
N ASN A 486 9.72 16.32 32.87
CA ASN A 486 8.33 16.14 32.49
C ASN A 486 8.02 14.68 32.10
N PRO A 487 7.75 13.81 33.10
CA PRO A 487 7.43 12.40 32.87
C PRO A 487 6.25 12.17 31.92
N LYS A 488 5.28 13.09 31.88
CA LYS A 488 4.12 12.99 31.01
C LYS A 488 4.53 13.09 29.53
N ILE A 489 5.37 14.06 29.16
CA ILE A 489 5.88 14.17 27.79
C ILE A 489 6.73 12.97 27.42
N ARG A 490 7.57 12.48 28.35
CA ARG A 490 8.36 11.26 28.15
C ARG A 490 7.49 10.08 27.73
N HIS A 491 6.47 9.75 28.51
CA HIS A 491 5.61 8.60 28.24
C HIS A 491 4.76 8.79 26.96
N TRP A 492 4.35 10.02 26.65
CA TRP A 492 3.68 10.32 25.37
C TRP A 492 4.60 10.07 24.17
N ALA A 493 5.85 10.51 24.24
CA ALA A 493 6.83 10.30 23.18
C ALA A 493 7.14 8.81 22.98
N LEU A 494 7.32 8.05 24.07
CA LEU A 494 7.53 6.59 24.00
C LEU A 494 6.30 5.84 23.47
N ALA A 495 5.09 6.21 23.90
CA ALA A 495 3.86 5.59 23.40
C ALA A 495 3.72 5.76 21.88
N ARG A 496 4.02 6.97 21.36
CA ARG A 496 3.96 7.26 19.91
C ARG A 496 5.06 6.55 19.13
N ALA A 497 6.28 6.47 19.68
CA ALA A 497 7.38 5.75 19.07
C ALA A 497 7.08 4.23 18.98
N ALA A 498 6.56 3.64 20.06
CA ALA A 498 6.14 2.25 20.10
C ALA A 498 5.03 1.95 19.09
N LEU A 499 4.04 2.84 18.97
CA LEU A 499 2.97 2.71 17.98
C LEU A 499 3.50 2.72 16.54
N LEU A 500 4.46 3.62 16.23
CA LEU A 500 5.11 3.67 14.91
C LEU A 500 5.93 2.40 14.62
N ALA A 501 6.59 1.85 15.64
CA ALA A 501 7.32 0.59 15.54
C ALA A 501 6.41 -0.65 15.46
N GLY A 502 5.10 -0.50 15.64
CA GLY A 502 4.15 -1.61 15.70
C GLY A 502 4.15 -2.39 17.02
N ASP A 503 4.92 -1.97 18.02
CA ASP A 503 4.93 -2.58 19.36
C ASP A 503 3.73 -2.08 20.17
N LEU A 504 2.59 -2.75 19.94
CA LEU A 504 1.34 -2.47 20.64
C LEU A 504 1.44 -2.72 22.14
N GLY A 505 2.25 -3.70 22.56
CA GLY A 505 2.44 -4.02 23.98
C GLY A 505 3.18 -2.89 24.72
N ALA A 506 4.26 -2.37 24.15
CA ALA A 506 4.94 -1.20 24.69
C ALA A 506 4.04 0.03 24.69
N CYS A 507 3.32 0.30 23.60
CA CYS A 507 2.39 1.42 23.53
C CYS A 507 1.32 1.36 24.63
N ALA A 508 0.74 0.18 24.89
CA ALA A 508 -0.23 -0.03 25.96
C ALA A 508 0.35 0.26 27.36
N ARG A 509 1.58 -0.21 27.65
CA ARG A 509 2.26 0.06 28.92
C ARG A 509 2.50 1.55 29.14
N GLU A 510 2.96 2.26 28.11
CA GLU A 510 3.19 3.70 28.20
C GLU A 510 1.88 4.48 28.36
N CYS A 511 0.79 4.05 27.71
CA CYS A 511 -0.54 4.64 27.92
C CYS A 511 -1.05 4.43 29.35
N ALA A 512 -0.80 3.27 29.96
CA ALA A 512 -1.16 3.02 31.36
C ALA A 512 -0.42 3.97 32.31
N ARG A 513 0.89 4.17 32.11
CA ARG A 513 1.68 5.16 32.87
C ARG A 513 1.16 6.59 32.71
N LEU A 514 0.76 6.98 31.51
CA LEU A 514 0.15 8.28 31.27
C LEU A 514 -1.18 8.46 32.02
N VAL A 515 -2.00 7.41 32.11
CA VAL A 515 -3.26 7.44 32.87
C VAL A 515 -3.01 7.56 34.37
N GLU A 516 -1.95 6.93 34.90
CA GLU A 516 -1.52 7.09 36.30
C GLU A 516 -1.07 8.54 36.58
N LEU A 517 -0.30 9.14 35.67
CA LEU A 517 0.23 10.50 35.82
C LEU A 517 -0.79 11.60 35.57
N ASP A 518 -1.75 11.37 34.69
CA ASP A 518 -2.85 12.29 34.38
C ASP A 518 -4.20 11.56 34.45
N PRO A 519 -4.76 11.40 35.66
CA PRO A 519 -6.03 10.71 35.85
C PRO A 519 -7.22 11.38 35.16
N ALA A 520 -7.14 12.67 34.81
CA ALA A 520 -8.18 13.37 34.03
C ALA A 520 -7.91 13.32 32.51
N GLY A 521 -6.71 12.92 32.09
CA GLY A 521 -6.27 12.91 30.71
C GLY A 521 -7.07 11.97 29.81
N LEU A 522 -7.80 12.52 28.85
CA LEU A 522 -8.58 11.75 27.88
C LEU A 522 -7.72 11.14 26.76
N GLY A 523 -6.62 11.80 26.39
CA GLY A 523 -5.79 11.40 25.26
C GLY A 523 -5.19 10.01 25.41
N ALA A 524 -4.56 9.73 26.56
CA ALA A 524 -3.92 8.45 26.83
C ALA A 524 -4.92 7.30 26.91
N ARG A 525 -6.14 7.57 27.44
CA ARG A 525 -7.23 6.59 27.46
C ARG A 525 -7.74 6.25 26.08
N ARG A 526 -7.91 7.26 25.21
CA ARG A 526 -8.32 7.03 23.81
C ARG A 526 -7.29 6.18 23.07
N LEU A 527 -6.01 6.56 23.14
CA LEU A 527 -4.93 5.78 22.51
C LEU A 527 -4.82 4.38 23.10
N GLY A 528 -4.82 4.25 24.43
CA GLY A 528 -4.76 2.97 25.13
C GLY A 528 -5.92 2.05 24.78
N ALA A 529 -7.14 2.59 24.62
CA ALA A 529 -8.30 1.82 24.18
C ALA A 529 -8.16 1.34 22.73
N ASP A 530 -7.64 2.17 21.83
CA ASP A 530 -7.39 1.78 20.43
C ASP A 530 -6.33 0.67 20.34
N VAL A 531 -5.28 0.76 21.15
CA VAL A 531 -4.23 -0.26 21.23
C VAL A 531 -4.77 -1.55 21.85
N ALA A 532 -5.55 -1.47 22.92
CA ALA A 532 -6.18 -2.64 23.55
C ALA A 532 -7.12 -3.35 22.57
N ALA A 533 -7.93 -2.61 21.79
CA ALA A 533 -8.77 -3.18 20.74
C ALA A 533 -7.96 -3.92 19.65
N ARG A 534 -6.82 -3.37 19.23
CA ARG A 534 -5.92 -4.04 18.27
C ARG A 534 -5.24 -5.29 18.84
N LEU A 535 -5.08 -5.36 20.16
CA LEU A 535 -4.62 -6.54 20.90
C LEU A 535 -5.76 -7.51 21.25
N ALA A 536 -6.99 -7.22 20.81
CA ALA A 536 -8.21 -7.95 21.20
C ALA A 536 -8.49 -8.01 22.72
N ASP A 537 -7.91 -7.09 23.51
CA ASP A 537 -8.23 -6.88 24.92
C ASP A 537 -9.47 -5.96 25.04
N TRP A 538 -10.63 -6.53 24.72
CA TRP A 538 -11.91 -5.83 24.73
C TRP A 538 -12.34 -5.32 26.12
N PRO A 539 -12.12 -6.06 27.23
CA PRO A 539 -12.40 -5.54 28.57
C PRO A 539 -11.63 -4.25 28.88
N THR A 540 -10.33 -4.19 28.59
CA THR A 540 -9.54 -2.97 28.79
C THR A 540 -9.99 -1.85 27.86
N ALA A 541 -10.26 -2.15 26.58
CA ALA A 541 -10.76 -1.17 25.63
C ALA A 541 -12.09 -0.56 26.09
N GLN A 542 -13.04 -1.40 26.55
CA GLN A 542 -14.33 -0.94 27.07
C GLN A 542 -14.17 -0.09 28.32
N ARG A 543 -13.35 -0.51 29.29
CA ARG A 543 -13.10 0.26 30.53
C ARG A 543 -12.57 1.65 30.21
N LEU A 544 -11.52 1.74 29.40
CA LEU A 544 -10.90 3.03 29.04
C LEU A 544 -11.86 3.94 28.25
N ARG A 545 -12.68 3.39 27.35
CA ARG A 545 -13.71 4.16 26.62
C ARG A 545 -14.83 4.65 27.55
N SER A 546 -15.21 3.85 28.54
CA SER A 546 -16.18 4.24 29.56
C SER A 546 -15.65 5.39 30.40
N GLU A 547 -14.39 5.30 30.84
CA GLU A 547 -13.71 6.39 31.56
C GLU A 547 -13.64 7.68 30.72
N VAL A 548 -13.40 7.58 29.40
CA VAL A 548 -13.44 8.76 28.51
C VAL A 548 -14.81 9.44 28.53
N LEU A 549 -15.91 8.69 28.50
CA LEU A 549 -17.25 9.28 28.57
C LEU A 549 -17.54 9.89 29.95
N MET A 550 -17.08 9.24 31.04
CA MET A 550 -17.30 9.74 32.40
C MET A 550 -16.51 11.03 32.69
N LEU A 551 -15.28 11.12 32.19
CA LEU A 551 -14.39 12.25 32.43
C LEU A 551 -14.59 13.41 31.45
N SER A 552 -15.25 13.18 30.31
CA SER A 552 -15.48 14.23 29.31
C SER A 552 -16.73 15.04 29.66
N PRO A 553 -16.62 16.36 29.90
CA PRO A 553 -17.79 17.20 30.20
C PRO A 553 -18.78 17.24 29.03
N GLU A 554 -18.26 17.24 27.80
CA GLU A 554 -19.05 17.13 26.57
C GLU A 554 -18.53 15.95 25.73
N PRO A 555 -19.05 14.73 25.94
CA PRO A 555 -18.60 13.58 25.18
C PRO A 555 -18.99 13.72 23.71
N ARG A 556 -18.02 13.55 22.82
CA ARG A 556 -18.27 13.60 21.37
C ARG A 556 -19.11 12.40 20.94
N PRO A 557 -19.95 12.50 19.91
CA PRO A 557 -20.67 11.35 19.36
C PRO A 557 -19.74 10.17 19.01
N ALA A 558 -18.54 10.46 18.50
CA ALA A 558 -17.52 9.45 18.20
C ALA A 558 -17.05 8.67 19.43
N ASP A 559 -16.96 9.31 20.61
CA ASP A 559 -16.54 8.62 21.85
C ASP A 559 -17.63 7.62 22.29
N ARG A 560 -18.92 7.94 22.09
CA ARG A 560 -20.04 7.02 22.37
C ARG A 560 -20.03 5.82 21.43
N TRP A 561 -19.86 6.05 20.13
CA TRP A 561 -19.77 4.97 19.14
C TRP A 561 -18.55 4.06 19.38
N ALA A 562 -17.40 4.62 19.75
CA ALA A 562 -16.23 3.84 20.11
C ALA A 562 -16.50 2.92 21.33
N LEU A 563 -17.25 3.40 22.33
CA LEU A 563 -17.67 2.55 23.45
C LEU A 563 -18.70 1.49 23.04
N VAL A 564 -19.66 1.82 22.16
CA VAL A 564 -20.62 0.83 21.62
C VAL A 564 -19.88 -0.32 20.96
N VAL A 565 -18.86 -0.04 20.14
CA VAL A 565 -18.03 -1.05 19.48
C VAL A 565 -17.28 -1.91 20.51
N ALA A 566 -16.60 -1.27 21.47
CA ALA A 566 -15.82 -1.98 22.49
C ALA A 566 -16.71 -2.86 23.39
N ALA A 567 -17.85 -2.34 23.86
CA ALA A 567 -18.82 -3.08 24.67
C ALA A 567 -19.47 -4.23 23.90
N THR A 568 -19.76 -4.03 22.61
CA THR A 568 -20.25 -5.09 21.72
C THR A 568 -19.23 -6.21 21.60
N ALA A 569 -17.96 -5.87 21.36
CA ALA A 569 -16.87 -6.85 21.27
C ALA A 569 -16.62 -7.59 22.59
N ALA A 570 -16.77 -6.89 23.72
CA ALA A 570 -16.73 -7.48 25.07
C ALA A 570 -18.01 -8.22 25.48
N ARG A 571 -19.05 -8.24 24.62
CA ARG A 571 -20.38 -8.83 24.85
C ARG A 571 -21.13 -8.24 26.06
N ASP A 572 -20.88 -6.99 26.41
CA ASP A 572 -21.64 -6.24 27.40
C ASP A 572 -22.87 -5.56 26.77
N TRP A 573 -23.92 -6.36 26.58
CA TRP A 573 -25.16 -5.92 25.94
C TRP A 573 -25.94 -4.89 26.75
N THR A 574 -25.76 -4.87 28.08
CA THR A 574 -26.39 -3.87 28.96
C THR A 574 -25.88 -2.49 28.64
N THR A 575 -24.55 -2.33 28.57
CA THR A 575 -23.91 -1.08 28.16
C THR A 575 -24.29 -0.69 26.74
N VAL A 576 -24.34 -1.65 25.80
CA VAL A 576 -24.74 -1.36 24.41
C VAL A 576 -26.18 -0.82 24.34
N ARG A 577 -27.14 -1.41 25.04
CA ARG A 577 -28.54 -0.91 25.07
C ARG A 577 -28.64 0.48 25.70
N ALA A 578 -27.93 0.72 26.80
CA ALA A 578 -27.91 2.03 27.45
C ALA A 578 -27.37 3.13 26.51
N LEU A 579 -26.28 2.86 25.81
CA LEU A 579 -25.69 3.79 24.85
C LEU A 579 -26.55 3.96 23.60
N ALA A 580 -27.19 2.89 23.12
CA ALA A 580 -28.12 2.96 21.99
C ALA A 580 -29.28 3.92 22.28
N GLY A 581 -29.86 3.85 23.49
CA GLY A 581 -30.88 4.80 23.93
C GLY A 581 -30.40 6.26 23.93
N GLN A 582 -29.17 6.52 24.39
CA GLN A 582 -28.58 7.87 24.35
C GLN A 582 -28.30 8.37 22.91
N LEU A 583 -28.09 7.46 21.97
CA LEU A 583 -27.89 7.76 20.55
C LEU A 583 -29.22 7.83 19.77
N GLY A 584 -30.37 7.69 20.44
CA GLY A 584 -31.69 7.69 19.80
C GLY A 584 -31.96 6.45 18.94
N LEU A 585 -31.27 5.34 19.21
CA LEU A 585 -31.45 4.08 18.50
C LEU A 585 -32.45 3.20 19.25
N GLU A 586 -33.46 2.71 18.52
CA GLU A 586 -34.41 1.74 19.06
C GLU A 586 -33.77 0.35 19.11
N VAL A 587 -33.70 -0.22 20.31
CA VAL A 587 -33.18 -1.57 20.53
C VAL A 587 -34.16 -2.36 21.40
N PRO A 588 -34.47 -3.63 21.06
CA PRO A 588 -35.35 -4.47 21.86
C PRO A 588 -34.93 -4.51 23.35
N PRO A 589 -35.82 -4.80 24.30
CA PRO A 589 -35.42 -5.10 25.67
C PRO A 589 -34.75 -6.49 25.77
N GLY A 590 -33.90 -6.71 26.78
CA GLY A 590 -33.28 -8.02 27.07
C GLY A 590 -31.86 -7.93 27.62
N THR A 591 -31.29 -9.07 28.03
CA THR A 591 -29.94 -9.18 28.63
C THR A 591 -28.90 -9.82 27.71
N GLY A 592 -29.34 -10.52 26.66
CA GLY A 592 -28.47 -11.19 25.68
C GLY A 592 -28.12 -10.34 24.46
N PRO A 593 -27.48 -10.95 23.45
CA PRO A 593 -27.16 -10.30 22.17
C PRO A 593 -28.34 -9.56 21.55
N ILE A 594 -28.02 -8.49 20.83
CA ILE A 594 -29.01 -7.74 20.05
C ILE A 594 -29.13 -8.41 18.69
N ASP A 595 -30.32 -8.96 18.39
CA ASP A 595 -30.65 -9.51 17.08
C ASP A 595 -31.91 -8.85 16.53
N GLN A 596 -31.69 -7.88 15.63
CA GLN A 596 -32.72 -7.18 14.89
C GLN A 596 -32.59 -7.46 13.39
N ARG A 597 -33.70 -7.35 12.66
CA ARG A 597 -33.66 -7.39 11.20
C ARG A 597 -33.37 -6.00 10.65
N GLY A 598 -32.09 -5.65 10.54
CA GLY A 598 -31.62 -4.40 9.95
C GLY A 598 -31.44 -4.47 8.42
N HIS A 599 -30.96 -3.36 7.86
CA HIS A 599 -30.66 -3.21 6.43
C HIS A 599 -29.41 -4.00 6.00
N ALA A 600 -29.24 -4.16 4.68
CA ALA A 600 -28.06 -4.75 4.08
C ALA A 600 -26.85 -3.81 4.24
N VAL A 601 -25.70 -4.38 4.57
CA VAL A 601 -24.43 -3.68 4.74
C VAL A 601 -23.32 -4.45 4.04
N ARG A 602 -22.23 -3.78 3.73
CA ARG A 602 -20.99 -4.42 3.29
C ARG A 602 -19.95 -4.29 4.40
N ILE A 603 -19.19 -5.35 4.65
CA ILE A 603 -18.14 -5.38 5.65
C ILE A 603 -16.81 -5.60 4.94
N ARG A 604 -15.85 -4.70 5.15
CA ARG A 604 -14.46 -4.83 4.70
C ARG A 604 -13.62 -5.45 5.82
N PHE A 605 -12.96 -6.54 5.53
CA PHE A 605 -12.01 -7.22 6.41
C PHE A 605 -10.69 -7.47 5.68
N THR A 606 -9.69 -7.90 6.44
CA THR A 606 -8.38 -8.27 5.95
C THR A 606 -8.26 -9.78 6.05
N ASP A 607 -8.03 -10.47 4.93
CA ASP A 607 -7.76 -11.91 4.91
C ASP A 607 -6.41 -12.22 5.58
N GLU A 608 -6.14 -13.50 5.87
CA GLU A 608 -4.87 -13.95 6.47
C GLU A 608 -3.64 -13.50 5.65
N ASP A 609 -3.79 -13.35 4.32
CA ASP A 609 -2.76 -12.86 3.40
C ASP A 609 -2.59 -11.33 3.40
N GLY A 610 -3.29 -10.61 4.29
CA GLY A 610 -3.28 -9.15 4.37
C GLY A 610 -4.15 -8.46 3.31
N SER A 611 -4.85 -9.19 2.45
CA SER A 611 -5.65 -8.57 1.38
C SER A 611 -7.00 -8.05 1.87
N PRO A 612 -7.44 -6.85 1.42
CA PRO A 612 -8.76 -6.37 1.76
C PRO A 612 -9.82 -7.13 0.97
N ARG A 613 -10.77 -7.74 1.67
CA ARG A 613 -11.96 -8.38 1.10
C ARG A 613 -13.22 -7.67 1.60
N GLN A 614 -14.27 -7.74 0.80
CA GLN A 614 -15.60 -7.26 1.18
C GLN A 614 -16.58 -8.40 1.17
N ALA A 615 -17.52 -8.39 2.11
CA ALA A 615 -18.65 -9.31 2.12
C ALA A 615 -19.96 -8.60 2.43
N TYR A 616 -21.05 -9.10 1.85
CA TYR A 616 -22.39 -8.67 2.22
C TYR A 616 -22.80 -9.26 3.57
N GLY A 617 -23.41 -8.42 4.39
CA GLY A 617 -24.01 -8.79 5.67
C GLY A 617 -25.36 -8.12 5.87
N ARG A 618 -26.09 -8.59 6.87
CA ARG A 618 -27.32 -7.95 7.36
C ARG A 618 -27.02 -7.39 8.75
N ARG A 619 -27.29 -6.11 8.96
CA ARG A 619 -27.12 -5.49 10.27
C ARG A 619 -28.06 -6.13 11.29
N THR A 620 -27.52 -6.51 12.45
CA THR A 620 -28.27 -7.14 13.55
C THR A 620 -28.38 -6.24 14.78
N GLY A 621 -27.57 -5.20 14.88
CA GLY A 621 -27.58 -4.26 16.00
C GLY A 621 -26.82 -2.97 15.70
N PRO A 622 -26.52 -2.16 16.74
CA PRO A 622 -25.82 -0.87 16.57
C PRO A 622 -24.46 -1.00 15.88
N ALA A 623 -23.67 -2.02 16.21
CA ALA A 623 -22.34 -2.27 15.65
C ALA A 623 -22.13 -3.73 15.21
N THR A 624 -23.20 -4.50 15.05
CA THR A 624 -23.14 -5.93 14.68
C THR A 624 -23.82 -6.21 13.35
N ALA A 625 -23.23 -7.11 12.57
CA ALA A 625 -23.83 -7.64 11.36
C ALA A 625 -23.63 -9.16 11.28
N ARG A 626 -24.58 -9.86 10.67
CA ARG A 626 -24.44 -11.26 10.30
C ARG A 626 -24.06 -11.34 8.83
N ILE A 627 -22.95 -11.99 8.51
CA ILE A 627 -22.52 -12.19 7.13
C ILE A 627 -23.53 -13.09 6.41
N VAL A 628 -23.98 -12.67 5.23
CA VAL A 628 -24.94 -13.43 4.41
C VAL A 628 -24.30 -14.01 3.15
N GLN A 629 -23.11 -13.52 2.80
CA GLN A 629 -22.35 -14.01 1.66
C GLN A 629 -21.54 -15.25 2.03
N VAL A 630 -21.62 -16.29 1.19
CA VAL A 630 -20.78 -17.49 1.29
C VAL A 630 -19.42 -17.19 0.67
N LEU A 631 -18.38 -17.31 1.48
CA LEU A 631 -17.00 -16.95 1.15
C LEU A 631 -16.13 -18.20 1.04
N PRO A 632 -15.03 -18.16 0.27
CA PRO A 632 -14.13 -19.31 0.15
C PRO A 632 -13.51 -19.70 1.49
N ASN A 633 -13.13 -20.96 1.64
CA ASN A 633 -12.36 -21.43 2.79
C ASN A 633 -11.06 -20.62 2.92
N GLY A 634 -10.70 -20.26 4.16
CA GLY A 634 -9.56 -19.40 4.46
C GLY A 634 -9.83 -17.89 4.39
N ALA A 635 -11.06 -17.46 4.05
CA ALA A 635 -11.46 -16.06 4.25
C ALA A 635 -11.59 -15.74 5.74
N ALA A 636 -11.30 -14.50 6.14
CA ALA A 636 -11.34 -14.10 7.56
C ALA A 636 -12.76 -14.09 8.18
N CYS A 637 -13.80 -14.16 7.33
CA CYS A 637 -15.16 -14.46 7.76
C CYS A 637 -15.87 -15.33 6.72
N ASN A 638 -16.97 -15.95 7.11
CA ASN A 638 -17.86 -16.71 6.24
C ASN A 638 -19.34 -16.44 6.58
N VAL A 639 -20.25 -17.06 5.82
CA VAL A 639 -21.69 -16.97 6.03
C VAL A 639 -22.07 -17.31 7.47
N ASN A 640 -23.06 -16.60 7.99
CA ASN A 640 -23.58 -16.66 9.35
C ASN A 640 -22.64 -16.21 10.47
N ASP A 641 -21.38 -15.86 10.18
CA ASP A 641 -20.52 -15.17 11.14
C ASP A 641 -21.20 -13.90 11.64
N VAL A 642 -21.17 -13.70 12.96
CA VAL A 642 -21.60 -12.45 13.59
C VAL A 642 -20.36 -11.62 13.83
N VAL A 643 -20.26 -10.49 13.13
CA VAL A 643 -19.11 -9.60 13.19
C VAL A 643 -19.46 -8.29 13.88
N VAL A 644 -18.47 -7.71 14.56
CA VAL A 644 -18.48 -6.32 15.01
C VAL A 644 -17.85 -5.47 13.91
N PHE A 645 -18.48 -4.34 13.60
CA PHE A 645 -17.96 -3.37 12.65
C PHE A 645 -17.91 -1.96 13.26
N ASP A 646 -17.04 -1.13 12.72
CA ASP A 646 -16.98 0.30 13.00
C ASP A 646 -18.13 1.00 12.26
N PRO A 647 -19.09 1.61 12.98
CA PRO A 647 -20.30 2.19 12.38
C PRO A 647 -20.06 3.51 11.62
N THR A 648 -18.80 3.82 11.30
CA THR A 648 -18.40 4.90 10.39
C THR A 648 -18.30 4.36 8.96
N PRO A 649 -19.14 4.82 8.01
CA PRO A 649 -19.05 4.38 6.62
C PRO A 649 -17.69 4.74 6.01
N LEU A 650 -17.11 3.80 5.26
CA LEU A 650 -15.83 3.97 4.55
C LEU A 650 -15.98 4.72 3.22
N GLU A 651 -17.21 4.94 2.77
CA GLU A 651 -17.56 5.64 1.55
C GLU A 651 -18.79 6.53 1.82
N PRO A 652 -18.87 7.72 1.21
CA PRO A 652 -20.07 8.55 1.31
C PRO A 652 -21.25 7.89 0.58
N PRO A 653 -22.50 8.18 0.99
CA PRO A 653 -23.66 7.75 0.24
C PRO A 653 -23.67 8.38 -1.16
N PRO A 654 -24.13 7.68 -2.20
CA PRO A 654 -24.23 8.23 -3.54
C PRO A 654 -25.17 9.46 -3.54
N PRO A 655 -24.88 10.47 -4.38
CA PRO A 655 -25.70 11.68 -4.46
C PRO A 655 -27.06 11.42 -5.11
N ASP A 656 -27.11 10.48 -6.06
CA ASP A 656 -28.30 10.08 -6.80
C ASP A 656 -29.29 9.25 -5.93
N GLU A 657 -30.58 9.54 -6.06
CA GLU A 657 -31.63 8.93 -5.24
C GLU A 657 -31.86 7.45 -5.60
N GLU A 658 -31.78 7.09 -6.88
CA GLU A 658 -31.97 5.71 -7.34
C GLU A 658 -30.82 4.81 -6.90
N ALA A 659 -29.58 5.30 -7.03
CA ALA A 659 -28.39 4.66 -6.49
C ALA A 659 -28.46 4.52 -4.96
N ARG A 660 -29.03 5.51 -4.25
CA ARG A 660 -29.19 5.48 -2.79
C ARG A 660 -30.16 4.40 -2.33
N ARG A 661 -31.19 4.05 -3.11
CA ARG A 661 -32.12 2.95 -2.77
C ARG A 661 -31.45 1.57 -2.80
N ARG A 662 -30.38 1.40 -3.59
CA ARG A 662 -29.61 0.15 -3.71
C ARG A 662 -28.30 0.18 -2.92
N TYR A 663 -28.03 1.28 -2.24
CA TYR A 663 -26.79 1.50 -1.54
C TYR A 663 -26.72 0.67 -0.24
N ALA A 664 -25.74 -0.23 -0.18
CA ALA A 664 -25.36 -0.94 1.03
C ALA A 664 -24.07 -0.31 1.58
N PRO A 665 -24.13 0.43 2.70
CA PRO A 665 -22.97 1.13 3.24
C PRO A 665 -21.84 0.15 3.58
N LEU A 666 -20.60 0.55 3.25
CA LEU A 666 -19.40 -0.22 3.53
C LEU A 666 -18.79 0.18 4.87
N TYR A 667 -18.66 -0.78 5.79
CA TYR A 667 -18.05 -0.58 7.11
C TYR A 667 -16.77 -1.39 7.28
N ARG A 668 -15.93 -0.98 8.22
CA ARG A 668 -14.70 -1.69 8.59
C ARG A 668 -14.99 -2.78 9.61
N HIS A 669 -14.53 -4.00 9.37
CA HIS A 669 -14.52 -5.09 10.36
C HIS A 669 -13.64 -4.74 11.56
N VAL A 670 -14.10 -5.12 12.75
CA VAL A 670 -13.37 -4.92 14.02
C VAL A 670 -12.98 -6.28 14.62
N THR A 671 -13.95 -7.18 14.78
CA THR A 671 -13.71 -8.55 15.28
C THR A 671 -14.89 -9.45 14.95
N THR A 672 -14.72 -10.76 15.05
CA THR A 672 -15.78 -11.76 14.87
C THR A 672 -16.23 -12.24 16.24
N LEU A 673 -17.51 -12.04 16.59
CA LEU A 673 -18.09 -12.46 17.86
C LEU A 673 -18.38 -13.96 17.87
N GLU A 674 -19.00 -14.43 16.80
CA GLU A 674 -19.46 -15.82 16.67
C GLU A 674 -19.14 -16.26 15.25
N THR A 675 -18.48 -17.41 15.13
CA THR A 675 -18.30 -18.06 13.83
C THR A 675 -19.59 -18.80 13.47
N GLY A 676 -19.99 -18.70 12.22
CA GLY A 676 -21.12 -19.43 11.66
C GLY A 676 -20.83 -20.93 11.55
N GLY A 677 -19.56 -21.32 11.55
CA GLY A 677 -19.13 -22.72 11.54
C GLY A 677 -19.47 -23.42 10.23
N TYR A 678 -19.11 -22.82 9.09
CA TYR A 678 -19.36 -23.39 7.76
C TYR A 678 -18.06 -23.63 6.99
N TRP A 679 -17.96 -24.79 6.34
CA TRP A 679 -17.08 -25.05 5.21
C TRP A 679 -17.74 -24.62 3.91
N THR A 680 -16.95 -24.30 2.90
CA THR A 680 -17.46 -23.85 1.62
C THR A 680 -16.91 -24.68 0.47
N TYR A 681 -17.81 -25.10 -0.42
CA TYR A 681 -17.47 -25.76 -1.68
C TYR A 681 -17.90 -24.91 -2.86
N SER A 682 -17.11 -24.95 -3.93
CA SER A 682 -17.47 -24.25 -5.17
C SER A 682 -18.33 -25.15 -6.05
N TYR A 683 -19.33 -24.56 -6.71
CA TYR A 683 -20.05 -25.21 -7.80
C TYR A 683 -19.91 -24.41 -9.10
N LYS A 684 -19.90 -25.12 -10.21
CA LYS A 684 -19.83 -24.53 -11.55
C LYS A 684 -20.53 -25.41 -12.58
N GLY A 685 -21.31 -24.80 -13.47
CA GLY A 685 -22.06 -25.51 -14.50
C GLY A 685 -22.78 -24.55 -15.44
N VAL A 686 -23.63 -25.10 -16.29
CA VAL A 686 -24.51 -24.30 -17.15
C VAL A 686 -25.68 -23.77 -16.33
N TRP A 687 -26.11 -22.54 -16.62
CA TRP A 687 -27.24 -21.89 -15.99
C TRP A 687 -28.57 -22.56 -16.37
N PRO A 688 -29.33 -23.11 -15.41
CA PRO A 688 -30.56 -23.87 -15.70
C PRO A 688 -31.80 -22.98 -15.92
N GLY A 689 -31.66 -21.66 -15.86
CA GLY A 689 -32.78 -20.73 -15.85
C GLY A 689 -33.17 -20.27 -14.44
N LYS A 690 -33.86 -19.12 -14.37
CA LYS A 690 -34.16 -18.42 -13.10
C LYS A 690 -35.05 -19.24 -12.18
N ASP A 691 -36.11 -19.86 -12.70
CA ASP A 691 -37.12 -20.52 -11.87
C ASP A 691 -36.58 -21.83 -11.29
N ILE A 692 -35.88 -22.64 -12.10
CA ILE A 692 -35.23 -23.88 -11.68
C ILE A 692 -34.19 -23.57 -10.60
N TRP A 693 -33.33 -22.57 -10.82
CA TRP A 693 -32.31 -22.21 -9.84
C TRP A 693 -32.91 -21.66 -8.54
N THR A 694 -33.96 -20.84 -8.63
CA THR A 694 -34.64 -20.29 -7.44
C THR A 694 -35.23 -21.41 -6.57
N GLN A 695 -35.85 -22.42 -7.18
CA GLN A 695 -36.38 -23.58 -6.46
C GLN A 695 -35.26 -24.42 -5.82
N ALA A 696 -34.17 -24.70 -6.56
CA ALA A 696 -33.03 -25.43 -6.03
C ALA A 696 -32.39 -24.71 -4.83
N ARG A 697 -32.19 -23.38 -4.92
CA ARG A 697 -31.67 -22.57 -3.82
C ARG A 697 -32.59 -22.58 -2.60
N ALA A 698 -33.91 -22.54 -2.79
CA ALA A 698 -34.86 -22.63 -1.69
C ALA A 698 -34.79 -23.98 -0.96
N ARG A 699 -34.62 -25.09 -1.71
CA ARG A 699 -34.43 -26.43 -1.12
C ARG A 699 -33.10 -26.55 -0.38
N LEU A 700 -31.99 -26.08 -0.96
CA LEU A 700 -30.67 -26.05 -0.32
C LEU A 700 -30.70 -25.22 0.98
N ALA A 701 -31.28 -24.02 0.94
CA ALA A 701 -31.41 -23.16 2.12
C ALA A 701 -32.28 -23.81 3.22
N LYS A 702 -33.37 -24.49 2.86
CA LYS A 702 -34.22 -25.23 3.81
C LYS A 702 -33.47 -26.40 4.47
N ALA A 703 -32.54 -27.02 3.74
CA ALA A 703 -31.66 -28.08 4.25
C ALA A 703 -30.44 -27.55 5.03
N GLY A 704 -30.30 -26.22 5.20
CA GLY A 704 -29.21 -25.62 5.95
C GLY A 704 -27.94 -25.33 5.14
N TYR A 705 -28.01 -25.40 3.80
CA TYR A 705 -26.89 -25.18 2.88
C TYR A 705 -27.06 -23.84 2.13
N PRO A 706 -26.66 -22.70 2.73
CA PRO A 706 -26.77 -21.41 2.05
C PRO A 706 -25.84 -21.36 0.83
N THR A 707 -26.28 -20.66 -0.21
CA THR A 707 -25.54 -20.51 -1.47
C THR A 707 -25.33 -19.05 -1.85
N TRP A 708 -24.19 -18.79 -2.49
CA TRP A 708 -23.84 -17.48 -3.05
C TRP A 708 -23.26 -17.58 -4.45
N ASP A 709 -23.91 -16.91 -5.40
CA ASP A 709 -23.53 -16.90 -6.80
C ASP A 709 -22.48 -15.82 -7.08
N THR A 710 -21.43 -16.15 -7.83
CA THR A 710 -20.31 -15.22 -8.13
C THR A 710 -20.59 -14.26 -9.28
N ALA A 711 -21.72 -14.43 -9.99
CA ALA A 711 -22.06 -13.67 -11.21
C ALA A 711 -23.38 -12.87 -11.12
N THR A 712 -24.08 -12.88 -9.98
CA THR A 712 -25.39 -12.22 -9.83
C THR A 712 -25.38 -11.29 -8.61
N GLY A 713 -24.86 -10.08 -8.80
CA GLY A 713 -24.99 -9.00 -7.81
C GLY A 713 -26.42 -8.46 -7.68
N GLU A 714 -27.30 -8.75 -8.63
CA GLU A 714 -28.72 -8.36 -8.64
C GLU A 714 -29.53 -9.39 -9.43
N SER A 715 -30.85 -9.37 -9.28
CA SER A 715 -31.86 -10.32 -9.78
C SER A 715 -31.99 -10.45 -11.32
N THR A 716 -30.90 -10.31 -12.08
CA THR A 716 -30.87 -10.26 -13.55
C THR A 716 -29.72 -11.10 -14.15
N GLY A 717 -29.70 -12.42 -13.88
CA GLY A 717 -28.92 -13.42 -14.63
C GLY A 717 -27.37 -13.32 -14.65
N PRO A 718 -26.65 -14.37 -15.08
CA PRO A 718 -25.19 -14.35 -15.19
C PRO A 718 -24.75 -13.49 -16.39
N ARG A 719 -24.11 -12.35 -16.16
CA ARG A 719 -23.84 -11.35 -17.21
C ARG A 719 -22.51 -11.44 -17.99
N ALA A 720 -21.67 -12.47 -17.82
CA ALA A 720 -20.32 -12.38 -18.43
C ALA A 720 -19.62 -13.67 -18.88
N ARG A 721 -20.13 -14.88 -18.60
CA ARG A 721 -19.40 -16.13 -18.92
C ARG A 721 -20.28 -17.12 -19.66
N THR A 722 -19.77 -17.64 -20.77
CA THR A 722 -20.41 -18.67 -21.58
C THR A 722 -19.55 -19.94 -21.60
N ALA A 723 -20.17 -21.09 -21.35
CA ALA A 723 -19.62 -22.41 -21.63
C ALA A 723 -19.91 -22.77 -23.09
N VAL A 724 -19.15 -23.70 -23.66
CA VAL A 724 -19.43 -24.24 -25.00
C VAL A 724 -19.90 -25.67 -24.79
N SER A 725 -21.13 -25.99 -25.20
CA SER A 725 -21.61 -27.38 -25.13
C SER A 725 -20.77 -28.29 -26.03
N PRO A 726 -20.81 -29.62 -25.82
CA PRO A 726 -20.19 -30.58 -26.74
C PRO A 726 -20.65 -30.42 -28.21
N ASP A 727 -21.85 -29.87 -28.42
CA ASP A 727 -22.44 -29.58 -29.73
C ASP A 727 -22.05 -28.19 -30.29
N GLY A 728 -21.19 -27.45 -29.58
CA GLY A 728 -20.66 -26.14 -30.00
C GLY A 728 -21.53 -24.92 -29.62
N GLU A 729 -22.61 -25.10 -28.86
CA GLU A 729 -23.51 -24.02 -28.45
C GLU A 729 -22.93 -23.20 -27.29
N ARG A 730 -23.09 -21.87 -27.33
CA ARG A 730 -22.65 -20.98 -26.25
C ARG A 730 -23.75 -20.82 -25.20
N LEU A 731 -23.52 -21.38 -24.01
CA LEU A 731 -24.50 -21.43 -22.93
C LEU A 731 -24.07 -20.58 -21.73
N PRO A 732 -24.99 -19.87 -21.05
CA PRO A 732 -24.64 -19.07 -19.87
C PRO A 732 -24.13 -19.93 -18.70
N VAL A 733 -23.13 -19.45 -17.97
CA VAL A 733 -22.51 -20.19 -16.84
C VAL A 733 -23.11 -19.77 -15.50
N LEU A 734 -23.46 -20.77 -14.69
CA LEU A 734 -23.68 -20.65 -13.25
C LEU A 734 -22.38 -21.00 -12.51
N ALA A 735 -21.91 -20.09 -11.66
CA ALA A 735 -20.78 -20.37 -10.77
C ALA A 735 -21.02 -19.72 -9.42
N GLY A 736 -20.74 -20.45 -8.36
CA GLY A 736 -21.01 -19.98 -7.01
C GLY A 736 -20.40 -20.89 -5.95
N ARG A 737 -20.89 -20.71 -4.73
CA ARG A 737 -20.42 -21.43 -3.55
C ARG A 737 -21.59 -21.88 -2.70
N VAL A 738 -21.45 -23.05 -2.10
CA VAL A 738 -22.39 -23.61 -1.14
C VAL A 738 -21.67 -23.84 0.18
N ALA A 739 -22.33 -23.47 1.28
CA ALA A 739 -21.78 -23.65 2.62
C ALA A 739 -22.36 -24.90 3.29
N VAL A 740 -21.53 -25.66 3.98
CA VAL A 740 -21.87 -26.86 4.74
C VAL A 740 -21.51 -26.62 6.21
N PRO A 741 -22.43 -26.84 7.17
CA PRO A 741 -22.07 -26.76 8.59
C PRO A 741 -20.88 -27.65 8.91
N THR A 742 -19.99 -27.19 9.78
CA THR A 742 -18.76 -27.89 10.18
C THR A 742 -19.03 -29.22 10.88
N ASP A 743 -20.20 -29.38 11.47
CA ASP A 743 -20.75 -30.60 12.08
C ASP A 743 -21.70 -31.37 11.14
N GLY A 744 -21.92 -30.87 9.92
CA GLY A 744 -22.80 -31.47 8.93
C GLY A 744 -22.13 -32.58 8.10
N ASP A 745 -22.94 -33.43 7.46
CA ASP A 745 -22.48 -34.48 6.54
C ASP A 745 -22.32 -33.93 5.11
N PRO A 746 -21.08 -33.79 4.57
CA PRO A 746 -20.88 -33.34 3.20
C PRO A 746 -21.44 -34.33 2.17
N ALA A 747 -21.53 -35.63 2.49
CA ALA A 747 -22.15 -36.63 1.61
C ALA A 747 -23.68 -36.44 1.53
N ALA A 748 -24.32 -35.85 2.53
CA ALA A 748 -25.73 -35.47 2.45
C ALA A 748 -25.96 -34.31 1.50
N LEU A 749 -25.04 -33.33 1.45
CA LEU A 749 -25.08 -32.27 0.45
C LEU A 749 -24.90 -32.83 -0.96
N ASP A 750 -23.93 -33.73 -1.16
CA ASP A 750 -23.69 -34.38 -2.46
C ASP A 750 -24.93 -35.10 -3.00
N ARG A 751 -25.58 -35.94 -2.18
CA ARG A 751 -26.85 -36.60 -2.53
C ARG A 751 -27.95 -35.60 -2.91
N LEU A 752 -28.06 -34.50 -2.15
CA LEU A 752 -29.07 -33.47 -2.42
C LEU A 752 -28.76 -32.70 -3.70
N LEU A 753 -27.49 -32.41 -3.98
CA LEU A 753 -27.09 -31.76 -5.22
C LEU A 753 -27.37 -32.65 -6.43
N HIS A 754 -27.10 -33.96 -6.35
CA HIS A 754 -27.53 -34.92 -7.36
C HIS A 754 -29.05 -34.90 -7.56
N GLU A 755 -29.85 -35.09 -6.49
CA GLU A 755 -31.32 -35.07 -6.58
C GLU A 755 -31.87 -33.78 -7.23
N LEU A 756 -31.26 -32.63 -6.93
CA LEU A 756 -31.69 -31.33 -7.45
C LEU A 756 -31.27 -31.09 -8.90
N THR A 757 -30.14 -31.65 -9.33
CA THR A 757 -29.50 -31.33 -10.62
C THR A 757 -29.61 -32.42 -11.68
N ASP A 758 -29.96 -33.65 -11.29
CA ASP A 758 -30.26 -34.76 -12.21
C ASP A 758 -31.29 -34.41 -13.31
N PRO A 759 -32.39 -33.66 -13.05
CA PRO A 759 -33.34 -33.31 -14.11
C PRO A 759 -32.88 -32.11 -14.97
N TRP A 760 -31.70 -31.55 -14.73
CA TRP A 760 -31.25 -30.37 -15.47
C TRP A 760 -30.75 -30.76 -16.87
N PRO A 761 -31.01 -29.94 -17.90
CA PRO A 761 -30.55 -30.22 -19.26
C PRO A 761 -29.02 -30.30 -19.41
N HIS A 762 -28.29 -29.63 -18.52
CA HIS A 762 -26.83 -29.54 -18.54
C HIS A 762 -26.28 -29.68 -17.12
N PRO A 763 -25.08 -30.28 -16.97
CA PRO A 763 -24.55 -30.64 -15.66
C PRO A 763 -24.11 -29.43 -14.83
N LEU A 764 -24.29 -29.56 -13.51
CA LEU A 764 -23.62 -28.76 -12.48
C LEU A 764 -22.54 -29.61 -11.83
N THR A 765 -21.37 -29.03 -11.57
CA THR A 765 -20.24 -29.73 -10.94
C THR A 765 -19.88 -29.10 -9.60
N TRP A 766 -19.48 -29.92 -8.64
CA TRP A 766 -18.97 -29.52 -7.32
C TRP A 766 -17.73 -30.37 -6.96
N LEU A 767 -16.78 -30.41 -7.89
CA LEU A 767 -15.64 -31.33 -7.88
C LEU A 767 -14.85 -31.37 -6.56
N ASP A 768 -14.69 -30.23 -5.88
CA ASP A 768 -13.96 -30.18 -4.61
C ASP A 768 -14.69 -30.93 -3.48
N LEU A 769 -16.03 -30.87 -3.45
CA LEU A 769 -16.85 -31.63 -2.50
C LEU A 769 -16.78 -33.12 -2.80
N ALA A 770 -16.97 -33.51 -4.07
CA ALA A 770 -16.92 -34.91 -4.50
C ALA A 770 -15.56 -35.56 -4.18
N ARG A 771 -14.46 -34.80 -4.34
CA ARG A 771 -13.11 -35.23 -3.99
C ARG A 771 -12.94 -35.44 -2.49
N GLU A 772 -13.48 -34.55 -1.66
CA GLU A 772 -13.35 -34.65 -0.20
C GLU A 772 -14.06 -35.89 0.36
N ILE A 773 -15.25 -36.22 -0.17
CA ILE A 773 -16.02 -37.38 0.29
C ILE A 773 -15.59 -38.70 -0.38
N GLY A 774 -14.63 -38.67 -1.31
CA GLY A 774 -14.18 -39.85 -2.05
C GLY A 774 -15.21 -40.42 -3.03
N ALA A 775 -16.08 -39.57 -3.61
CA ALA A 775 -17.04 -39.97 -4.65
C ALA A 775 -16.36 -40.16 -6.01
N ASP A 776 -17.08 -40.79 -6.95
CA ASP A 776 -16.60 -40.93 -8.34
C ASP A 776 -16.51 -39.56 -9.03
N LEU A 777 -15.30 -39.17 -9.39
CA LEU A 777 -15.02 -37.87 -10.00
C LEU A 777 -15.28 -37.85 -11.51
N THR A 778 -15.44 -39.01 -12.13
CA THR A 778 -15.49 -39.18 -13.60
C THR A 778 -16.54 -38.27 -14.25
N ALA A 779 -17.75 -38.24 -13.70
CA ALA A 779 -18.84 -37.42 -14.23
C ALA A 779 -18.55 -35.91 -14.11
N HIS A 780 -17.94 -35.47 -13.00
CA HIS A 780 -17.58 -34.08 -12.80
C HIS A 780 -16.43 -33.63 -13.71
N GLU A 781 -15.39 -34.46 -13.87
CA GLU A 781 -14.25 -34.18 -14.74
C GLU A 781 -14.67 -34.14 -16.23
N GLN A 782 -15.54 -35.05 -16.66
CA GLN A 782 -16.12 -35.04 -18.00
C GLN A 782 -16.96 -33.79 -18.27
N ALA A 783 -17.77 -33.36 -17.30
CA ALA A 783 -18.55 -32.13 -17.42
C ALA A 783 -17.65 -30.88 -17.48
N VAL A 784 -16.56 -30.83 -16.71
CA VAL A 784 -15.59 -29.73 -16.77
C VAL A 784 -14.90 -29.66 -18.13
N LEU A 785 -14.41 -30.80 -18.63
CA LEU A 785 -13.72 -30.89 -19.93
C LEU A 785 -14.66 -30.64 -21.11
N GLY A 786 -15.85 -31.25 -21.10
CA GLY A 786 -16.80 -31.20 -22.22
C GLY A 786 -17.47 -29.84 -22.39
N TYR A 787 -17.59 -29.05 -21.32
CA TYR A 787 -18.20 -27.72 -21.36
C TYR A 787 -17.20 -26.55 -21.26
N GLY A 788 -15.90 -26.84 -21.11
CA GLY A 788 -14.85 -25.84 -20.94
C GLY A 788 -15.01 -25.00 -19.66
N LEU A 789 -15.45 -25.65 -18.57
CA LEU A 789 -15.71 -25.01 -17.28
C LEU A 789 -14.45 -24.89 -16.41
#